data_AF-A0A078FE57-F1
#
_entry.id   AF-A0A078FE57-F1
#
_cell.length_a   1.000
_cell.length_b   1.000
_cell.length_c   1.000
_cell.angle_alpha   90.00
_cell.angle_beta   90.00
_cell.angle_gamma   90.00
#
_symmetry.space_group_name_H-M   'P 1'
#
loop_
_entity.id
_entity.type
_entity.pdbx_description
1 polymer ?
#
loop_
_entity_poly.entity_id
_entity_poly.type
_entity_poly.pdbx_seq_one_letter_code
_entity_poly.pdbx_strand_id
1 'polypeptide(L)'
;MFVASPVKTNSYGAGLVRFPAFPVLPRRRQHIVPLSRKVRAVISREEKTVDQEDGKNTNGSLVSNPPAFPWQRSKYTGTKTVIAVVKIRKKMREKLTERVEHQLELLMKAIGQGMLIQLVSEEIDPETGSGRKSSETPVLGLPKARNDSRYLEFTANFTVPTDFGKPGAILVTNLLSSEICLSEIIIRDGSDTILFPGNTWIHSRNDNPEGRIIFSSHTWLPSETPAGIKELREKDLTSVRGNGEGERKPHERIYDYDIYNDIGDPRKKDRVRPILGVPERPYPRRCRSGRPLLSTDTPFESRGKDKDEFYVPRDEVFEDIKRDTFRAGRFKALFHNLVPSIAAALSNLDIPFTCFSDIDRLYKSDIVLRHTEQKDKGLGGFIDGILNVGETLLRYDTPAVIKWDRFAWLRDNEFGRQALAGVNPVNIELLKELPIRSKLDPAIYGSPESALTEELIGHEVLHYGMTLEQAFEEKRLFLLDYHDMLLPFVDKINSIKEDPRKTYASRTIFFYSKAGALRPLAIELSLPPTPENENKFVYAHGHDATTHWIWKLAKAHVCSNDAGVHQLVNHWLRTHACMEPYIIATNRQLSSMHPVYKLLHPHMRYTLEINARARKSLINGGGIIESCFTPGKYAMELSSAAYKSMWRFDMEGLPADLVRRGMAEEDSSAECGVKLVIEDYPYAADGLLIWKAIKNLVESYVKHFYSDPDSITSDFELQAWWDEIKNKGHYDKKDEPWWPKLNTTQDLSEILTNMIWIASGQHAALNFGQYPFGGYVPNRPTLLRKLIPHENDPDYEMFMRNPQYSFLSSLPTQLQATKVMAVQETLSTHSPDEEYLIDLKENQRRWFQDEEVVKYFSKFTEELEEIEKKIDNRNKDKKLKNRTGAGMPPYELLIPTSPHGVTGRGIPNSISI
;
A
#
# COMPACT_ATOMS: atom_id res chain seq x y z
N MET A 1 7.42 42.28 52.57
CA MET A 1 6.42 42.81 53.53
C MET A 1 5.04 42.35 53.10
N PHE A 2 4.19 41.94 54.04
CA PHE A 2 2.73 41.66 53.95
C PHE A 2 2.22 40.83 52.73
N VAL A 3 1.72 39.59 52.90
CA VAL A 3 0.43 39.18 53.52
C VAL A 3 -0.79 39.69 52.73
N ALA A 4 -1.83 38.95 52.32
CA ALA A 4 -2.12 37.53 51.99
C ALA A 4 -3.58 37.17 52.40
N SER A 5 -4.43 36.77 51.43
CA SER A 5 -5.63 35.90 51.61
C SER A 5 -6.79 36.40 52.52
N PRO A 6 -7.96 35.70 52.62
CA PRO A 6 -8.63 34.72 51.74
C PRO A 6 -10.13 35.06 51.46
N VAL A 7 -10.91 34.04 51.02
CA VAL A 7 -12.39 33.76 51.11
C VAL A 7 -12.96 33.42 49.71
N LYS A 8 -13.49 32.23 49.37
CA LYS A 8 -14.38 31.19 49.95
C LYS A 8 -15.90 31.44 49.83
N THR A 9 -16.50 30.82 48.78
CA THR A 9 -17.73 29.97 48.80
C THR A 9 -18.93 30.39 49.67
N ASN A 10 -20.15 30.57 49.15
CA ASN A 10 -21.03 29.43 48.83
C ASN A 10 -22.32 29.75 48.01
N SER A 11 -23.06 28.68 47.69
CA SER A 11 -24.31 28.55 46.92
C SER A 11 -25.61 29.18 47.47
N TYR A 12 -26.54 29.55 46.58
CA TYR A 12 -27.96 29.11 46.42
C TYR A 12 -28.47 29.71 45.08
N GLY A 13 -29.25 29.05 44.21
CA GLY A 13 -30.65 28.61 44.33
C GLY A 13 -31.60 29.66 43.70
N ALA A 14 -32.62 29.37 42.87
CA ALA A 14 -33.09 28.13 42.24
C ALA A 14 -33.99 28.44 41.01
N GLY A 15 -34.32 27.46 40.17
CA GLY A 15 -35.27 27.63 39.05
C GLY A 15 -35.70 26.30 38.42
N LEU A 16 -36.94 25.88 38.65
CA LEU A 16 -37.49 24.57 38.22
C LEU A 16 -38.42 24.71 37.01
N VAL A 17 -38.31 23.76 36.07
CA VAL A 17 -39.39 23.37 35.14
C VAL A 17 -39.57 21.85 35.26
N ARG A 18 -40.83 21.39 35.30
CA ARG A 18 -41.19 19.99 35.58
C ARG A 18 -41.49 19.20 34.30
N PHE A 19 -41.08 17.93 34.27
CA PHE A 19 -41.71 16.92 33.42
C PHE A 19 -43.05 16.46 34.02
N PRO A 20 -44.10 16.22 33.21
CA PRO A 20 -45.22 15.37 33.57
C PRO A 20 -44.87 13.88 33.37
N ALA A 21 -45.57 13.00 34.07
CA ALA A 21 -45.38 11.53 34.03
C ALA A 21 -46.73 10.80 33.85
N PHE A 22 -46.71 9.47 34.06
CA PHE A 22 -47.83 8.51 34.10
C PHE A 22 -48.36 7.98 32.75
N PRO A 23 -49.03 6.79 32.71
CA PRO A 23 -49.18 5.75 33.76
C PRO A 23 -48.71 4.34 33.31
N VAL A 24 -48.91 3.35 34.20
CA VAL A 24 -48.54 1.92 34.03
C VAL A 24 -49.76 1.05 33.70
N LEU A 25 -49.55 0.05 32.81
CA LEU A 25 -50.27 -1.24 32.55
C LEU A 25 -51.71 -1.47 33.05
N PRO A 26 -52.48 -2.24 32.24
CA PRO A 26 -53.01 -3.51 32.79
C PRO A 26 -52.73 -4.77 31.93
N ARG A 27 -53.11 -5.95 32.46
CA ARG A 27 -52.84 -7.31 31.93
C ARG A 27 -54.10 -8.00 31.36
N ARG A 28 -53.89 -8.95 30.42
CA ARG A 28 -54.81 -10.06 29.99
C ARG A 28 -56.09 -9.59 29.25
N ARG A 29 -56.75 -10.36 28.37
CA ARG A 29 -56.88 -11.83 28.26
C ARG A 29 -56.78 -12.38 26.82
N GLN A 30 -56.72 -13.70 26.70
CA GLN A 30 -56.95 -14.45 25.46
C GLN A 30 -58.44 -14.44 25.07
N HIS A 31 -58.74 -14.57 23.77
CA HIS A 31 -59.92 -15.27 23.26
C HIS A 31 -59.57 -16.00 21.95
N ILE A 32 -60.36 -17.02 21.59
CA ILE A 32 -60.15 -17.98 20.49
C ILE A 32 -61.43 -17.96 19.62
N VAL A 33 -61.48 -18.74 18.52
CA VAL A 33 -62.70 -19.19 17.77
C VAL A 33 -63.15 -18.21 16.64
N PRO A 34 -63.50 -18.66 15.40
CA PRO A 34 -62.98 -19.80 14.62
C PRO A 34 -62.96 -19.63 13.05
N LEU A 35 -62.53 -20.70 12.36
CA LEU A 35 -63.08 -21.27 11.10
C LEU A 35 -63.24 -20.45 9.79
N SER A 36 -62.49 -20.94 8.79
CA SER A 36 -62.96 -21.45 7.48
C SER A 36 -63.02 -20.55 6.23
N ARG A 37 -62.38 -21.05 5.16
CA ARG A 37 -63.06 -21.38 3.89
C ARG A 37 -62.30 -22.50 3.15
N LYS A 38 -63.05 -23.43 2.52
CA LYS A 38 -62.52 -24.47 1.63
C LYS A 38 -62.75 -24.08 0.17
N VAL A 39 -61.74 -24.21 -0.68
CA VAL A 39 -61.87 -24.54 -2.12
C VAL A 39 -60.71 -25.49 -2.43
N ARG A 40 -60.88 -26.81 -2.38
CA ARG A 40 -61.50 -27.71 -3.38
C ARG A 40 -60.65 -27.80 -4.65
N ALA A 41 -59.86 -28.87 -4.76
CA ALA A 41 -59.24 -29.27 -6.02
C ALA A 41 -60.30 -29.75 -7.02
N VAL A 42 -59.99 -29.64 -8.32
CA VAL A 42 -60.74 -30.29 -9.40
C VAL A 42 -59.73 -30.96 -10.31
N ILE A 43 -59.81 -32.28 -10.40
CA ILE A 43 -59.20 -33.08 -11.47
C ILE A 43 -60.19 -33.07 -12.64
N SER A 44 -59.69 -32.99 -13.87
CA SER A 44 -60.43 -33.42 -15.06
C SER A 44 -59.56 -34.37 -15.86
N ARG A 45 -60.18 -35.43 -16.41
CA ARG A 45 -59.49 -36.57 -17.03
C ARG A 45 -60.42 -37.20 -18.07
N GLU A 46 -60.08 -37.02 -19.35
CA GLU A 46 -60.62 -37.71 -20.51
C GLU A 46 -59.40 -37.92 -21.44
N GLU A 47 -58.88 -39.10 -21.77
CA GLU A 47 -59.39 -40.47 -21.80
C GLU A 47 -60.22 -40.84 -23.06
N LYS A 48 -59.49 -41.36 -24.05
CA LYS A 48 -59.88 -42.27 -25.16
C LYS A 48 -58.56 -42.92 -25.67
N THR A 49 -58.29 -44.23 -25.54
CA THR A 49 -58.86 -45.41 -26.26
C THR A 49 -58.62 -45.34 -27.77
N VAL A 50 -58.12 -46.36 -28.49
CA VAL A 50 -57.68 -47.76 -28.21
C VAL A 50 -56.80 -48.23 -29.43
N ASP A 51 -56.03 -49.33 -29.52
CA ASP A 51 -55.83 -50.58 -28.75
C ASP A 51 -54.42 -51.23 -28.98
N GLN A 52 -54.31 -52.56 -28.80
CA GLN A 52 -53.18 -53.51 -28.88
C GLN A 52 -52.30 -53.55 -30.16
N GLU A 53 -51.03 -53.97 -30.02
CA GLU A 53 -50.58 -55.34 -30.37
C GLU A 53 -49.25 -55.75 -29.69
N ASP A 54 -48.84 -57.02 -29.84
CA ASP A 54 -47.94 -57.78 -28.95
C ASP A 54 -46.42 -57.64 -29.20
N GLY A 55 -45.60 -57.93 -28.18
CA GLY A 55 -44.13 -58.07 -28.34
C GLY A 55 -43.30 -58.25 -27.06
N LYS A 56 -43.00 -59.50 -26.67
CA LYS A 56 -42.05 -59.82 -25.58
C LYS A 56 -40.59 -59.76 -26.06
N ASN A 57 -39.66 -59.21 -25.27
CA ASN A 57 -38.48 -59.96 -24.79
C ASN A 57 -37.52 -59.22 -23.81
N THR A 58 -37.23 -59.92 -22.71
CA THR A 58 -35.95 -60.02 -21.93
C THR A 58 -34.92 -58.88 -21.86
N ASN A 59 -34.67 -58.43 -20.62
CA ASN A 59 -33.39 -58.03 -19.98
C ASN A 59 -32.12 -57.79 -20.84
N GLY A 60 -31.52 -56.60 -20.70
CA GLY A 60 -30.17 -56.29 -21.19
C GLY A 60 -29.57 -55.01 -20.59
N SER A 61 -29.27 -55.00 -19.29
CA SER A 61 -28.66 -53.82 -18.64
C SER A 61 -27.16 -53.71 -18.96
N LEU A 62 -26.82 -52.84 -19.91
CA LEU A 62 -25.44 -52.51 -20.27
C LEU A 62 -24.82 -51.54 -19.23
N VAL A 63 -24.35 -52.10 -18.12
CA VAL A 63 -23.43 -51.40 -17.22
C VAL A 63 -22.05 -51.35 -17.88
N SER A 64 -21.66 -50.18 -18.39
CA SER A 64 -20.30 -49.94 -18.84
C SER A 64 -19.36 -49.90 -17.64
N ASN A 65 -18.48 -50.90 -17.51
CA ASN A 65 -17.42 -50.89 -16.50
C ASN A 65 -16.51 -49.65 -16.68
N PRO A 66 -16.03 -49.03 -15.59
CA PRO A 66 -15.00 -47.99 -15.69
C PRO A 66 -13.69 -48.58 -16.25
N PRO A 67 -12.83 -47.77 -16.89
CA PRO A 67 -11.55 -48.23 -17.40
C PRO A 67 -10.64 -48.74 -16.28
N ALA A 68 -9.94 -49.85 -16.53
CA ALA A 68 -9.03 -50.45 -15.55
C ALA A 68 -7.84 -49.53 -15.22
N PHE A 69 -7.50 -49.42 -13.94
CA PHE A 69 -6.53 -48.46 -13.43
C PHE A 69 -5.07 -48.86 -13.76
N PRO A 70 -4.13 -47.91 -13.87
CA PRO A 70 -2.71 -48.21 -14.12
C PRO A 70 -2.13 -49.17 -13.06
N TRP A 71 -2.27 -48.79 -11.78
CA TRP A 71 -1.79 -49.56 -10.63
C TRP A 71 -2.53 -50.88 -10.40
N GLN A 72 -3.68 -51.14 -11.05
CA GLN A 72 -4.31 -52.48 -11.03
C GLN A 72 -3.53 -53.53 -11.81
N ARG A 73 -2.49 -53.14 -12.58
CA ARG A 73 -1.57 -54.07 -13.25
C ARG A 73 -0.31 -54.37 -12.43
N SER A 74 -0.11 -53.72 -11.28
CA SER A 74 1.14 -53.75 -10.52
C SER A 74 1.01 -54.46 -9.17
N LYS A 75 2.15 -54.80 -8.56
CA LYS A 75 2.30 -55.71 -7.41
C LYS A 75 2.17 -55.01 -6.04
N TYR A 76 1.29 -54.03 -5.90
CA TYR A 76 1.20 -53.22 -4.69
C TYR A 76 0.59 -53.96 -3.48
N THR A 77 1.16 -53.74 -2.30
CA THR A 77 0.89 -54.49 -1.06
C THR A 77 -0.34 -53.97 -0.30
N GLY A 78 -1.50 -54.03 -0.94
CA GLY A 78 -2.78 -53.61 -0.35
C GLY A 78 -2.96 -52.09 -0.29
N THR A 79 -4.05 -51.65 0.35
CA THR A 79 -4.51 -50.25 0.31
C THR A 79 -4.79 -49.66 1.70
N LYS A 80 -4.49 -48.37 1.88
CA LYS A 80 -4.86 -47.54 3.04
C LYS A 80 -5.87 -46.45 2.66
N THR A 81 -6.60 -45.95 3.66
CA THR A 81 -7.55 -44.85 3.50
C THR A 81 -6.95 -43.56 4.05
N VAL A 82 -6.86 -42.53 3.19
CA VAL A 82 -6.31 -41.20 3.52
C VAL A 82 -7.44 -40.18 3.43
N ILE A 83 -7.55 -39.28 4.41
CA ILE A 83 -8.66 -38.32 4.50
C ILE A 83 -8.15 -36.89 4.29
N ALA A 84 -8.66 -36.21 3.28
CA ALA A 84 -8.49 -34.76 3.12
C ALA A 84 -9.65 -34.01 3.79
N VAL A 85 -9.31 -32.98 4.55
CA VAL A 85 -10.23 -31.93 5.02
C VAL A 85 -9.93 -30.67 4.22
N VAL A 86 -10.90 -30.20 3.44
CA VAL A 86 -10.73 -29.06 2.54
C VAL A 86 -11.49 -27.86 3.10
N LYS A 87 -10.81 -26.71 3.27
CA LYS A 87 -11.43 -25.47 3.74
C LYS A 87 -11.54 -24.44 2.63
N ILE A 88 -12.77 -24.03 2.35
CA ILE A 88 -13.12 -22.99 1.39
C ILE A 88 -13.55 -21.73 2.15
N ARG A 89 -13.09 -20.55 1.72
CA ARG A 89 -13.50 -19.26 2.30
C ARG A 89 -14.88 -18.86 1.74
N LYS A 90 -15.77 -18.35 2.58
CA LYS A 90 -17.08 -17.82 2.16
C LYS A 90 -16.91 -16.44 1.53
N LYS A 91 -17.76 -16.11 0.56
CA LYS A 91 -17.93 -14.72 0.10
C LYS A 91 -18.64 -13.93 1.20
N MET A 92 -18.14 -12.75 1.54
CA MET A 92 -18.70 -11.92 2.62
C MET A 92 -20.00 -11.19 2.20
N ARG A 93 -20.22 -11.05 0.89
CA ARG A 93 -21.43 -10.50 0.28
C ARG A 93 -21.87 -11.35 -0.90
N GLU A 94 -23.16 -11.62 -0.95
CA GLU A 94 -23.86 -12.28 -2.07
C GLU A 94 -25.11 -11.47 -2.40
N LYS A 95 -25.25 -11.06 -3.66
CA LYS A 95 -26.50 -10.54 -4.24
C LYS A 95 -27.60 -11.60 -4.17
N LEU A 96 -28.86 -11.20 -4.35
CA LEU A 96 -29.99 -12.13 -4.28
C LEU A 96 -29.91 -13.28 -5.31
N THR A 97 -29.33 -13.03 -6.49
CA THR A 97 -29.02 -14.05 -7.51
C THR A 97 -27.87 -14.96 -7.08
N GLU A 98 -26.77 -14.36 -6.63
CA GLU A 98 -25.55 -15.06 -6.17
C GLU A 98 -25.84 -16.00 -4.98
N ARG A 99 -26.85 -15.70 -4.15
CA ARG A 99 -27.33 -16.61 -3.10
C ARG A 99 -27.96 -17.89 -3.66
N VAL A 100 -28.73 -17.80 -4.75
CA VAL A 100 -29.37 -18.96 -5.39
C VAL A 100 -28.29 -19.82 -6.07
N GLU A 101 -27.35 -19.17 -6.75
CA GLU A 101 -26.15 -19.80 -7.29
C GLU A 101 -25.33 -20.46 -6.18
N HIS A 102 -25.11 -19.79 -5.04
CA HIS A 102 -24.37 -20.36 -3.92
C HIS A 102 -25.08 -21.57 -3.28
N GLN A 103 -26.41 -21.57 -3.16
CA GLN A 103 -27.14 -22.77 -2.72
C GLN A 103 -26.99 -23.94 -3.71
N LEU A 104 -26.99 -23.66 -5.03
CA LEU A 104 -26.72 -24.67 -6.05
C LEU A 104 -25.26 -25.16 -6.00
N GLU A 105 -24.29 -24.28 -5.81
CA GLU A 105 -22.88 -24.64 -5.60
C GLU A 105 -22.69 -25.51 -4.34
N LEU A 106 -23.37 -25.17 -3.24
CA LEU A 106 -23.32 -25.95 -1.99
C LEU A 106 -23.91 -27.34 -2.19
N LEU A 107 -24.99 -27.46 -2.97
CA LEU A 107 -25.56 -28.75 -3.37
C LEU A 107 -24.59 -29.55 -4.25
N MET A 108 -24.00 -28.91 -5.27
CA MET A 108 -22.98 -29.52 -6.15
C MET A 108 -21.76 -30.00 -5.38
N LYS A 109 -21.26 -29.21 -4.41
CA LYS A 109 -20.18 -29.60 -3.48
C LYS A 109 -20.62 -30.78 -2.59
N ALA A 110 -21.85 -30.78 -2.06
CA ALA A 110 -22.35 -31.86 -1.22
C ALA A 110 -22.44 -33.21 -1.95
N ILE A 111 -22.80 -33.22 -3.24
CA ILE A 111 -22.87 -34.43 -4.09
C ILE A 111 -21.57 -34.76 -4.84
N GLY A 112 -20.47 -34.07 -4.57
CA GLY A 112 -19.16 -34.37 -5.17
C GLY A 112 -18.93 -33.83 -6.59
N GLN A 113 -19.86 -33.03 -7.12
CA GLN A 113 -19.77 -32.40 -8.44
C GLN A 113 -19.20 -30.97 -8.41
N GLY A 114 -18.74 -30.49 -7.25
CA GLY A 114 -18.16 -29.16 -7.10
C GLY A 114 -16.65 -29.08 -7.36
N MET A 115 -15.88 -30.08 -6.94
CA MET A 115 -14.41 -30.04 -7.00
C MET A 115 -13.81 -31.44 -6.95
N LEU A 116 -12.79 -31.69 -7.77
CA LEU A 116 -11.94 -32.89 -7.72
C LEU A 116 -10.59 -32.53 -7.13
N ILE A 117 -9.99 -33.46 -6.40
CA ILE A 117 -8.60 -33.37 -5.94
C ILE A 117 -7.83 -34.67 -6.19
N GLN A 118 -6.55 -34.57 -6.52
CA GLN A 118 -5.63 -35.68 -6.74
C GLN A 118 -4.36 -35.47 -5.91
N LEU A 119 -3.97 -36.47 -5.12
CA LEU A 119 -2.71 -36.45 -4.37
C LEU A 119 -1.54 -36.83 -5.29
N VAL A 120 -0.39 -36.20 -5.10
CA VAL A 120 0.88 -36.56 -5.75
C VAL A 120 1.95 -36.76 -4.68
N SER A 121 2.61 -37.91 -4.72
CA SER A 121 3.63 -38.32 -3.75
C SER A 121 4.94 -37.56 -3.92
N GLU A 122 5.68 -37.41 -2.82
CA GLU A 122 7.10 -37.04 -2.78
C GLU A 122 7.97 -38.10 -3.50
N GLU A 123 7.47 -39.33 -3.62
CA GLU A 123 8.13 -40.47 -4.27
C GLU A 123 7.75 -40.62 -5.77
N ILE A 124 8.71 -41.11 -6.56
CA ILE A 124 8.50 -41.49 -7.96
C ILE A 124 7.87 -42.88 -8.05
N ASP A 125 6.92 -43.04 -8.97
CA ASP A 125 6.40 -44.32 -9.42
C ASP A 125 7.42 -44.99 -10.38
N PRO A 126 7.98 -46.17 -10.04
CA PRO A 126 8.98 -46.84 -10.86
C PRO A 126 8.51 -47.25 -12.27
N GLU A 127 7.20 -47.33 -12.52
CA GLU A 127 6.66 -47.68 -13.84
C GLU A 127 6.51 -46.47 -14.77
N THR A 128 6.37 -45.26 -14.22
CA THR A 128 6.15 -44.03 -15.01
C THR A 128 7.34 -43.06 -15.00
N GLY A 129 8.23 -43.15 -14.01
CA GLY A 129 9.32 -42.19 -13.80
C GLY A 129 8.86 -40.82 -13.28
N SER A 130 7.57 -40.66 -12.93
CA SER A 130 6.97 -39.43 -12.41
C SER A 130 6.40 -39.62 -11.00
N GLY A 131 6.07 -38.54 -10.30
CA GLY A 131 5.49 -38.63 -8.95
C GLY A 131 4.21 -39.44 -8.89
N ARG A 132 4.14 -40.41 -7.97
CA ARG A 132 3.00 -41.35 -7.86
C ARG A 132 1.70 -40.59 -7.56
N LYS A 133 0.65 -40.79 -8.38
CA LYS A 133 -0.62 -40.04 -8.31
C LYS A 133 -1.76 -40.91 -7.80
N SER A 134 -2.68 -40.35 -7.02
CA SER A 134 -3.92 -41.03 -6.64
C SER A 134 -4.93 -41.07 -7.79
N SER A 135 -6.09 -41.71 -7.61
CA SER A 135 -7.28 -41.34 -8.38
C SER A 135 -7.64 -39.86 -8.16
N GLU A 136 -8.23 -39.20 -9.16
CA GLU A 136 -9.02 -38.00 -8.91
C GLU A 136 -10.18 -38.39 -7.98
N THR A 137 -10.37 -37.63 -6.91
CA THR A 137 -11.36 -37.94 -5.86
C THR A 137 -12.27 -36.72 -5.66
N PRO A 138 -13.60 -36.89 -5.71
CA PRO A 138 -14.54 -35.80 -5.50
C PRO A 138 -14.53 -35.35 -4.04
N VAL A 139 -14.55 -34.03 -3.83
CA VAL A 139 -14.72 -33.41 -2.51
C VAL A 139 -16.21 -33.44 -2.15
N LEU A 140 -16.55 -34.10 -1.06
CA LEU A 140 -17.90 -34.54 -0.69
C LEU A 140 -18.37 -33.97 0.66
N GLY A 141 -19.70 -33.97 0.82
CA GLY A 141 -20.38 -33.79 2.11
C GLY A 141 -20.97 -32.40 2.34
N LEU A 142 -21.91 -32.33 3.29
CA LEU A 142 -22.47 -31.05 3.74
C LEU A 142 -21.44 -30.30 4.60
N PRO A 143 -21.34 -28.97 4.47
CA PRO A 143 -20.33 -28.19 5.19
C PRO A 143 -20.57 -28.25 6.71
N LYS A 144 -19.57 -28.69 7.45
CA LYS A 144 -19.67 -28.80 8.92
C LYS A 144 -19.71 -27.42 9.55
N ALA A 145 -20.74 -27.15 10.35
CA ALA A 145 -20.84 -25.94 11.15
C ALA A 145 -19.78 -25.95 12.27
N ARG A 146 -18.76 -25.12 12.11
CA ARG A 146 -17.70 -24.85 13.09
C ARG A 146 -17.78 -23.39 13.53
N ASN A 147 -17.24 -23.05 14.70
CA ASN A 147 -17.44 -21.72 15.30
C ASN A 147 -16.81 -20.54 14.53
N ASP A 148 -15.92 -20.76 13.55
CA ASP A 148 -15.46 -19.68 12.65
C ASP A 148 -16.47 -19.48 11.52
N SER A 149 -17.12 -18.32 11.52
CA SER A 149 -18.16 -17.97 10.55
C SER A 149 -17.64 -17.84 9.11
N ARG A 150 -16.33 -17.69 8.88
CA ARG A 150 -15.75 -17.33 7.57
C ARG A 150 -15.49 -18.49 6.62
N TYR A 151 -15.52 -19.73 7.09
CA TYR A 151 -15.09 -20.91 6.30
C TYR A 151 -16.19 -21.97 6.15
N LEU A 152 -16.06 -22.80 5.12
CA LEU A 152 -16.79 -24.03 4.86
C LEU A 152 -15.80 -25.21 4.87
N GLU A 153 -16.08 -26.25 5.65
CA GLU A 153 -15.22 -27.43 5.80
C GLU A 153 -15.86 -28.65 5.13
N PHE A 154 -15.21 -29.21 4.10
CA PHE A 154 -15.60 -30.37 3.31
C PHE A 154 -14.59 -31.52 3.46
N THR A 155 -14.90 -32.71 2.95
CA THR A 155 -14.02 -33.90 3.08
C THR A 155 -13.90 -34.72 1.80
N ALA A 156 -12.74 -35.29 1.55
CA ALA A 156 -12.55 -36.34 0.52
C ALA A 156 -11.81 -37.53 1.12
N ASN A 157 -12.23 -38.75 0.76
CA ASN A 157 -11.63 -39.99 1.22
C ASN A 157 -10.94 -40.68 0.04
N PHE A 158 -9.62 -40.79 0.10
CA PHE A 158 -8.81 -41.48 -0.90
C PHE A 158 -8.56 -42.92 -0.47
N THR A 159 -8.59 -43.85 -1.42
CA THR A 159 -8.00 -45.19 -1.27
C THR A 159 -6.72 -45.23 -2.09
N VAL A 160 -5.58 -45.37 -1.42
CA VAL A 160 -4.24 -45.38 -2.05
C VAL A 160 -3.49 -46.66 -1.65
N PRO A 161 -2.46 -47.09 -2.41
CA PRO A 161 -1.56 -48.15 -1.97
C PRO A 161 -0.96 -47.88 -0.58
N THR A 162 -0.67 -48.92 0.19
CA THR A 162 0.03 -48.78 1.49
C THR A 162 1.36 -48.07 1.33
N ASP A 163 2.09 -48.41 0.26
CA ASP A 163 3.37 -47.86 -0.18
C ASP A 163 3.23 -46.59 -1.05
N PHE A 164 2.11 -45.85 -0.99
CA PHE A 164 1.92 -44.63 -1.78
C PHE A 164 2.99 -43.53 -1.51
N GLY A 165 3.69 -43.63 -0.38
CA GLY A 165 4.58 -42.59 0.12
C GLY A 165 3.83 -41.42 0.76
N LYS A 166 4.57 -40.33 0.98
CA LYS A 166 4.07 -39.09 1.60
C LYS A 166 3.54 -38.12 0.52
N PRO A 167 2.29 -37.63 0.59
CA PRO A 167 1.79 -36.60 -0.33
C PRO A 167 2.59 -35.29 -0.22
N GLY A 168 3.20 -34.86 -1.33
CA GLY A 168 3.99 -33.62 -1.43
C GLY A 168 3.25 -32.48 -2.14
N ALA A 169 2.35 -32.82 -3.06
CA ALA A 169 1.50 -31.88 -3.79
C ALA A 169 0.07 -32.41 -3.97
N ILE A 170 -0.87 -31.50 -4.23
CA ILE A 170 -2.26 -31.80 -4.58
C ILE A 170 -2.61 -31.02 -5.85
N LEU A 171 -3.25 -31.68 -6.82
CA LEU A 171 -3.89 -31.03 -7.97
C LEU A 171 -5.36 -30.79 -7.64
N VAL A 172 -5.85 -29.56 -7.87
CA VAL A 172 -7.20 -29.11 -7.50
C VAL A 172 -7.96 -28.62 -8.73
N THR A 173 -9.03 -29.32 -9.11
CA THR A 173 -9.85 -29.01 -10.28
C THR A 173 -11.25 -28.60 -9.84
N ASN A 174 -11.57 -27.31 -10.00
CA ASN A 174 -12.89 -26.75 -9.69
C ASN A 174 -13.87 -27.00 -10.85
N LEU A 175 -14.96 -27.73 -10.57
CA LEU A 175 -15.96 -28.12 -11.56
C LEU A 175 -17.10 -27.10 -11.74
N LEU A 176 -17.17 -26.08 -10.87
CA LEU A 176 -18.21 -25.06 -10.90
C LEU A 176 -17.96 -24.03 -12.01
N SER A 177 -19.01 -23.29 -12.38
CA SER A 177 -18.93 -22.12 -13.27
C SER A 177 -18.37 -20.87 -12.60
N SER A 178 -18.05 -20.91 -11.31
CA SER A 178 -17.56 -19.80 -10.50
C SER A 178 -16.23 -20.14 -9.83
N GLU A 179 -15.43 -19.12 -9.52
CA GLU A 179 -14.17 -19.27 -8.79
C GLU A 179 -14.38 -19.59 -7.29
N ILE A 180 -13.48 -20.40 -6.73
CA ILE A 180 -13.44 -20.80 -5.32
C ILE A 180 -12.18 -20.25 -4.65
N CYS A 181 -12.32 -19.50 -3.56
CA CYS A 181 -11.19 -19.18 -2.67
C CYS A 181 -10.87 -20.39 -1.78
N LEU A 182 -9.82 -21.14 -2.12
CA LEU A 182 -9.29 -22.22 -1.29
C LEU A 182 -8.48 -21.61 -0.14
N SER A 183 -8.76 -22.00 1.11
CA SER A 183 -8.00 -21.55 2.27
C SER A 183 -6.83 -22.48 2.56
N GLU A 184 -7.10 -23.78 2.65
CA GLU A 184 -6.13 -24.83 2.96
C GLU A 184 -6.74 -26.22 2.70
N ILE A 185 -5.87 -27.22 2.50
CA ILE A 185 -6.22 -28.64 2.57
C ILE A 185 -5.37 -29.27 3.68
N ILE A 186 -5.98 -30.09 4.52
CA ILE A 186 -5.29 -30.87 5.55
C ILE A 186 -5.48 -32.36 5.22
N ILE A 187 -4.38 -33.04 4.90
CA ILE A 187 -4.35 -34.49 4.73
C ILE A 187 -4.12 -35.16 6.08
N ARG A 188 -4.83 -36.25 6.35
CA ARG A 188 -4.63 -37.15 7.50
C ARG A 188 -4.39 -38.57 7.03
N ASP A 189 -3.28 -39.15 7.46
CA ASP A 189 -2.88 -40.52 7.18
C ASP A 189 -2.41 -41.19 8.48
N GLY A 190 -3.27 -42.02 9.10
CA GLY A 190 -3.03 -42.54 10.44
C GLY A 190 -2.94 -41.44 11.50
N SER A 191 -1.77 -41.32 12.15
CA SER A 191 -1.41 -40.23 13.07
C SER A 191 -1.07 -38.92 12.36
N ASP A 192 -0.63 -39.00 11.11
CA ASP A 192 0.16 -37.96 10.49
C ASP A 192 -0.73 -36.93 9.80
N THR A 193 -0.36 -35.66 9.91
CA THR A 193 -1.16 -34.55 9.42
C THR A 193 -0.30 -33.63 8.56
N ILE A 194 -0.65 -33.49 7.28
CA ILE A 194 0.10 -32.68 6.31
C ILE A 194 -0.79 -31.50 5.88
N LEU A 195 -0.29 -30.28 6.10
CA LEU A 195 -0.94 -29.04 5.68
C LEU A 195 -0.51 -28.66 4.26
N PHE A 196 -1.48 -28.24 3.46
CA PHE A 196 -1.32 -27.67 2.12
C PHE A 196 -1.94 -26.27 2.15
N PRO A 197 -1.14 -25.19 2.28
CA PRO A 197 -1.66 -23.83 2.34
C PRO A 197 -2.29 -23.47 0.99
N GLY A 198 -3.54 -23.03 1.01
CA GLY A 198 -4.25 -22.58 -0.18
C GLY A 198 -4.06 -21.08 -0.37
N ASN A 199 -4.89 -20.30 0.34
CA ASN A 199 -5.05 -18.85 0.21
C ASN A 199 -5.03 -18.33 -1.25
N THR A 200 -5.57 -19.13 -2.18
CA THR A 200 -5.54 -18.89 -3.63
C THR A 200 -6.93 -19.11 -4.22
N TRP A 201 -7.22 -18.40 -5.31
CA TRP A 201 -8.43 -18.57 -6.09
C TRP A 201 -8.26 -19.66 -7.15
N ILE A 202 -9.10 -20.68 -7.05
CA ILE A 202 -9.24 -21.74 -8.05
C ILE A 202 -10.26 -21.26 -9.08
N HIS A 203 -9.80 -20.98 -10.29
CA HIS A 203 -10.61 -20.60 -11.46
C HIS A 203 -11.65 -21.68 -11.82
N SER A 204 -12.64 -21.38 -12.65
CA SER A 204 -13.51 -22.45 -13.19
C SER A 204 -12.72 -23.32 -14.17
N ARG A 205 -12.96 -24.63 -14.22
CA ARG A 205 -12.44 -25.47 -15.32
C ARG A 205 -12.85 -24.98 -16.73
N ASN A 206 -13.88 -24.13 -16.81
CA ASN A 206 -14.37 -23.51 -18.04
C ASN A 206 -13.56 -22.26 -18.42
N ASP A 207 -12.88 -21.63 -17.44
CA ASP A 207 -11.91 -20.54 -17.66
C ASP A 207 -10.56 -21.12 -18.13
N ASN A 208 -10.07 -22.14 -17.41
CA ASN A 208 -8.84 -22.86 -17.70
C ASN A 208 -9.03 -24.33 -17.27
N PRO A 209 -8.82 -25.33 -18.15
CA PRO A 209 -9.03 -26.74 -17.82
C PRO A 209 -7.93 -27.35 -16.92
N GLU A 210 -6.81 -26.68 -16.71
CA GLU A 210 -5.71 -27.21 -15.89
C GLU A 210 -5.93 -26.99 -14.39
N GLY A 211 -5.96 -28.09 -13.61
CA GLY A 211 -6.08 -28.02 -12.15
C GLY A 211 -4.92 -27.27 -11.49
N ARG A 212 -5.24 -26.45 -10.48
CA ARG A 212 -4.25 -25.68 -9.70
C ARG A 212 -3.35 -26.65 -8.92
N ILE A 213 -2.04 -26.43 -8.98
CA ILE A 213 -1.05 -27.14 -8.15
C ILE A 213 -1.01 -26.46 -6.78
N ILE A 214 -1.12 -27.25 -5.70
CA ILE A 214 -0.94 -26.81 -4.32
C ILE A 214 0.12 -27.70 -3.66
N PHE A 215 1.22 -27.12 -3.18
CA PHE A 215 2.28 -27.85 -2.47
C PHE A 215 1.98 -27.96 -0.98
N SER A 216 2.61 -28.92 -0.29
CA SER A 216 2.57 -28.99 1.18
C SER A 216 3.33 -27.82 1.82
N SER A 217 3.10 -27.54 3.10
CA SER A 217 3.80 -26.46 3.83
C SER A 217 5.27 -26.75 4.15
N HIS A 218 5.85 -27.86 3.68
CA HIS A 218 7.29 -28.09 3.77
C HIS A 218 8.07 -27.03 2.97
N THR A 219 9.28 -26.70 3.42
CA THR A 219 10.17 -25.75 2.75
C THR A 219 11.28 -26.54 2.08
N TRP A 220 11.60 -26.22 0.82
CA TRP A 220 12.59 -26.94 0.04
C TRP A 220 13.38 -25.98 -0.85
N LEU A 221 14.70 -26.08 -0.85
CA LEU A 221 15.53 -25.56 -1.93
C LEU A 221 15.26 -26.35 -3.25
N PRO A 222 15.60 -25.82 -4.43
CA PRO A 222 15.37 -26.52 -5.70
C PRO A 222 16.14 -27.85 -5.79
N SER A 223 17.33 -27.91 -5.20
CA SER A 223 18.17 -29.11 -5.05
C SER A 223 17.47 -30.21 -4.24
N GLU A 224 16.96 -29.85 -3.07
CA GLU A 224 16.32 -30.73 -2.06
C GLU A 224 14.93 -31.23 -2.43
N THR A 225 14.25 -30.57 -3.39
CA THR A 225 12.85 -30.83 -3.72
C THR A 225 12.58 -32.33 -3.95
N PRO A 226 11.61 -32.97 -3.28
CA PRO A 226 11.36 -34.40 -3.43
C PRO A 226 11.07 -34.82 -4.88
N ALA A 227 11.65 -35.95 -5.28
CA ALA A 227 11.77 -36.33 -6.69
C ALA A 227 10.42 -36.43 -7.42
N GLY A 228 9.36 -36.91 -6.75
CA GLY A 228 8.02 -37.01 -7.32
C GLY A 228 7.35 -35.67 -7.63
N ILE A 229 7.78 -34.57 -7.02
CA ILE A 229 7.18 -33.24 -7.21
C ILE A 229 8.08 -32.23 -7.95
N LYS A 230 9.30 -32.63 -8.40
CA LYS A 230 10.20 -31.75 -9.18
C LYS A 230 9.56 -31.22 -10.47
N GLU A 231 8.86 -32.08 -11.22
CA GLU A 231 8.13 -31.69 -12.45
C GLU A 231 7.03 -30.64 -12.14
N LEU A 232 6.31 -30.82 -11.02
CA LEU A 232 5.25 -29.90 -10.61
C LEU A 232 5.80 -28.53 -10.18
N ARG A 233 6.97 -28.49 -9.53
CA ARG A 233 7.65 -27.23 -9.13
C ARG A 233 7.93 -26.35 -10.35
N GLU A 234 8.53 -26.93 -11.40
CA GLU A 234 8.80 -26.22 -12.65
C GLU A 234 7.53 -25.89 -13.44
N LYS A 235 6.53 -26.78 -13.41
CA LYS A 235 5.23 -26.52 -14.06
C LYS A 235 4.48 -25.35 -13.43
N ASP A 236 4.46 -25.22 -12.10
CA ASP A 236 3.76 -24.10 -11.44
C ASP A 236 4.46 -22.77 -11.76
N LEU A 237 5.79 -22.71 -11.67
CA LEU A 237 6.57 -21.53 -12.07
C LEU A 237 6.33 -21.15 -13.53
N THR A 238 6.28 -22.14 -14.44
CA THR A 238 5.96 -21.90 -15.85
C THR A 238 4.53 -21.38 -16.05
N SER A 239 3.55 -21.92 -15.30
CA SER A 239 2.17 -21.41 -15.32
C SER A 239 2.07 -19.97 -14.79
N VAL A 240 2.90 -19.59 -13.81
CA VAL A 240 2.91 -18.25 -13.19
C VAL A 240 3.68 -17.23 -14.04
N ARG A 241 4.72 -17.66 -14.78
CA ARG A 241 5.45 -16.83 -15.75
C ARG A 241 4.65 -16.53 -17.02
N GLY A 242 3.78 -17.44 -17.43
CA GLY A 242 3.01 -17.32 -18.69
C GLY A 242 3.92 -17.27 -19.93
N ASN A 243 3.43 -16.71 -21.03
CA ASN A 243 4.13 -16.64 -22.31
C ASN A 243 4.50 -15.22 -22.79
N GLY A 244 4.21 -14.18 -22.00
CA GLY A 244 4.44 -12.77 -22.40
C GLY A 244 3.43 -12.18 -23.40
N GLU A 245 2.43 -12.95 -23.85
CA GLU A 245 1.49 -12.55 -24.91
C GLU A 245 0.05 -12.37 -24.39
N GLY A 246 -0.79 -11.76 -25.22
CA GLY A 246 -2.23 -11.60 -24.98
C GLY A 246 -2.62 -10.59 -23.91
N GLU A 247 -3.93 -10.31 -23.82
CA GLU A 247 -4.56 -9.52 -22.76
C GLU A 247 -4.86 -10.40 -21.57
N ARG A 248 -4.47 -9.95 -20.37
CA ARG A 248 -4.65 -10.72 -19.13
C ARG A 248 -6.11 -10.78 -18.70
N LYS A 249 -6.54 -11.92 -18.14
CA LYS A 249 -7.93 -12.22 -17.75
C LYS A 249 -8.07 -12.32 -16.23
N PRO A 250 -9.22 -11.94 -15.64
CA PRO A 250 -9.32 -11.78 -14.18
C PRO A 250 -8.98 -13.02 -13.35
N HIS A 251 -9.18 -14.22 -13.89
CA HIS A 251 -8.89 -15.51 -13.22
C HIS A 251 -7.42 -15.96 -13.33
N GLU A 252 -6.58 -15.29 -14.14
CA GLU A 252 -5.20 -15.69 -14.37
C GLU A 252 -4.30 -15.39 -13.16
N ARG A 253 -3.26 -16.20 -12.99
CA ARG A 253 -2.20 -16.00 -11.99
C ARG A 253 -0.86 -15.72 -12.69
N ILE A 254 -0.89 -14.95 -13.78
CA ILE A 254 0.26 -14.66 -14.64
C ILE A 254 0.89 -13.34 -14.22
N TYR A 255 2.13 -13.40 -13.73
CA TYR A 255 2.96 -12.26 -13.36
C TYR A 255 3.97 -12.00 -14.47
N ASP A 256 4.05 -10.77 -14.97
CA ASP A 256 4.99 -10.39 -16.02
C ASP A 256 5.21 -8.86 -16.05
N TYR A 257 6.22 -8.39 -16.77
CA TYR A 257 6.67 -7.00 -16.77
C TYR A 257 6.16 -6.19 -17.98
N ASP A 258 5.88 -4.91 -17.75
CA ASP A 258 5.57 -3.93 -18.80
C ASP A 258 5.99 -2.52 -18.34
N ILE A 259 6.09 -1.59 -19.29
CA ILE A 259 6.48 -0.19 -19.08
C ILE A 259 5.27 0.66 -18.68
N TYR A 260 5.48 1.86 -18.12
CA TYR A 260 4.40 2.76 -17.74
C TYR A 260 3.88 3.55 -18.97
N ASN A 261 3.33 2.82 -19.93
CA ASN A 261 2.56 3.32 -21.07
C ASN A 261 1.04 3.39 -20.79
N ASP A 262 0.60 2.98 -19.60
CA ASP A 262 -0.79 2.95 -19.13
C ASP A 262 -1.15 4.14 -18.21
N ILE A 263 -0.33 5.21 -18.17
CA ILE A 263 -0.58 6.45 -17.42
C ILE A 263 -1.37 7.48 -18.23
N GLY A 264 -1.11 7.59 -19.54
CA GLY A 264 -1.73 8.56 -20.43
C GLY A 264 -3.09 8.10 -21.01
N ASP A 265 -3.71 8.98 -21.80
CA ASP A 265 -4.75 8.66 -22.78
C ASP A 265 -4.62 9.62 -23.99
N PRO A 266 -3.87 9.28 -25.05
CA PRO A 266 -3.63 10.19 -26.17
C PRO A 266 -4.88 10.57 -26.97
N ARG A 267 -6.01 9.87 -26.76
CA ARG A 267 -7.33 10.23 -27.33
C ARG A 267 -7.92 11.49 -26.69
N LYS A 268 -7.37 11.93 -25.56
CA LYS A 268 -7.79 13.09 -24.76
C LYS A 268 -6.61 14.06 -24.65
N LYS A 269 -6.69 15.23 -25.29
CA LYS A 269 -5.54 16.16 -25.42
C LYS A 269 -4.97 16.60 -24.07
N ASP A 270 -5.81 16.72 -23.05
CA ASP A 270 -5.45 17.00 -21.65
C ASP A 270 -4.65 15.89 -20.97
N ARG A 271 -4.68 14.66 -21.50
CA ARG A 271 -4.14 13.42 -20.88
C ARG A 271 -3.03 12.74 -21.69
N VAL A 272 -2.52 13.39 -22.73
CA VAL A 272 -1.25 12.97 -23.37
C VAL A 272 -0.16 13.06 -22.31
N ARG A 273 0.43 11.92 -21.94
CA ARG A 273 1.58 11.82 -21.02
C ARG A 273 2.66 10.97 -21.67
N PRO A 274 3.95 11.20 -21.37
CA PRO A 274 5.00 10.36 -21.90
C PRO A 274 4.97 8.97 -21.28
N ILE A 275 5.56 8.01 -22.00
CA ILE A 275 5.85 6.67 -21.49
C ILE A 275 7.08 6.74 -20.59
N LEU A 276 7.08 6.00 -19.48
CA LEU A 276 8.25 5.78 -18.63
C LEU A 276 8.67 4.30 -18.67
N GLY A 277 9.95 4.03 -18.44
CA GLY A 277 10.56 2.71 -18.67
C GLY A 277 11.31 2.65 -20.01
N VAL A 278 11.87 3.78 -20.44
CA VAL A 278 12.60 3.97 -21.70
C VAL A 278 13.89 4.78 -21.43
N PRO A 279 14.93 4.75 -22.27
CA PRO A 279 16.24 5.34 -21.94
C PRO A 279 16.23 6.84 -21.56
N GLU A 280 15.32 7.62 -22.15
CA GLU A 280 15.15 9.05 -21.88
C GLU A 280 14.39 9.31 -20.58
N ARG A 281 13.55 8.36 -20.15
CA ARG A 281 12.70 8.38 -18.95
C ARG A 281 12.76 7.02 -18.26
N PRO A 282 13.90 6.69 -17.62
CA PRO A 282 14.10 5.38 -17.01
C PRO A 282 13.13 5.20 -15.83
N TYR A 283 12.65 3.98 -15.62
CA TYR A 283 11.69 3.68 -14.55
C TYR A 283 11.65 2.18 -14.20
N PRO A 284 11.29 1.82 -12.95
CA PRO A 284 10.88 0.45 -12.63
C PRO A 284 9.81 -0.08 -13.60
N ARG A 285 9.79 -1.39 -13.85
CA ARG A 285 8.70 -2.03 -14.60
C ARG A 285 7.51 -2.32 -13.69
N ARG A 286 6.31 -2.29 -14.27
CA ARG A 286 5.05 -2.60 -13.61
C ARG A 286 4.48 -3.95 -14.04
N CYS A 287 3.43 -4.41 -13.37
CA CYS A 287 2.71 -5.62 -13.75
C CYS A 287 2.02 -5.44 -15.11
N ARG A 288 2.35 -6.33 -16.06
CA ARG A 288 1.82 -6.38 -17.42
C ARG A 288 0.34 -6.73 -17.41
N SER A 289 -0.48 -5.90 -18.06
CA SER A 289 -1.91 -6.18 -18.28
C SER A 289 -2.23 -6.58 -19.73
N GLY A 290 -1.43 -6.16 -20.71
CA GLY A 290 -1.55 -6.60 -22.10
C GLY A 290 -2.85 -6.19 -22.82
N ARG A 291 -3.56 -5.18 -22.33
CA ARG A 291 -4.72 -4.61 -23.04
C ARG A 291 -4.24 -4.07 -24.41
N PRO A 292 -5.10 -4.00 -25.43
CA PRO A 292 -4.69 -3.58 -26.77
C PRO A 292 -3.98 -2.21 -26.78
N LEU A 293 -2.91 -2.09 -27.57
CA LEU A 293 -2.28 -0.79 -27.83
C LEU A 293 -3.22 0.10 -28.66
N LEU A 294 -3.14 1.41 -28.45
CA LEU A 294 -3.98 2.38 -29.17
C LEU A 294 -3.54 2.61 -30.63
N SER A 295 -2.30 2.28 -30.97
CA SER A 295 -1.74 2.29 -32.33
C SER A 295 -0.46 1.45 -32.38
N THR A 296 0.00 1.09 -33.57
CA THR A 296 1.35 0.52 -33.80
C THR A 296 2.44 1.55 -33.53
N ASP A 297 2.21 2.80 -33.93
CA ASP A 297 3.26 3.83 -34.06
C ASP A 297 3.48 4.60 -32.75
N THR A 298 2.51 4.56 -31.83
CA THR A 298 2.65 5.01 -30.44
C THR A 298 2.13 3.93 -29.48
N PRO A 299 3.01 3.23 -28.74
CA PRO A 299 2.65 2.02 -27.97
C PRO A 299 2.04 2.36 -26.60
N PHE A 300 0.98 3.17 -26.59
CA PHE A 300 0.15 3.43 -25.41
C PHE A 300 -0.84 2.29 -25.18
N GLU A 301 -0.86 1.72 -23.97
CA GLU A 301 -1.84 0.69 -23.60
C GLU A 301 -3.23 1.32 -23.43
N SER A 302 -4.27 0.71 -24.01
CA SER A 302 -5.65 1.17 -23.84
C SER A 302 -6.08 1.10 -22.37
N ARG A 303 -6.70 2.19 -21.86
CA ARG A 303 -7.21 2.27 -20.48
C ARG A 303 -8.49 1.45 -20.21
N GLY A 304 -9.01 0.72 -21.20
CA GLY A 304 -10.34 0.07 -21.11
C GLY A 304 -11.48 1.09 -21.05
N LYS A 305 -12.63 0.68 -20.47
CA LYS A 305 -13.74 1.57 -20.08
C LYS A 305 -13.54 1.99 -18.62
N ASP A 306 -14.11 3.12 -18.22
CA ASP A 306 -13.91 3.66 -16.86
C ASP A 306 -14.37 2.71 -15.74
N LYS A 307 -15.30 1.77 -16.01
CA LYS A 307 -15.75 0.75 -15.05
C LYS A 307 -14.80 -0.44 -14.88
N ASP A 308 -13.92 -0.70 -15.84
CA ASP A 308 -13.08 -1.89 -15.88
C ASP A 308 -11.87 -1.72 -14.94
N GLU A 309 -11.57 -2.70 -14.07
CA GLU A 309 -10.41 -2.61 -13.16
C GLU A 309 -9.14 -3.08 -13.89
N PHE A 310 -7.97 -2.48 -13.58
CA PHE A 310 -6.71 -2.87 -14.22
C PHE A 310 -6.30 -4.26 -13.69
N TYR A 311 -5.84 -5.15 -14.58
CA TYR A 311 -5.43 -6.50 -14.19
C TYR A 311 -4.25 -6.48 -13.22
N VAL A 312 -4.37 -7.32 -12.20
CA VAL A 312 -3.28 -7.93 -11.43
C VAL A 312 -3.58 -9.44 -11.32
N PRO A 313 -2.57 -10.29 -11.05
CA PRO A 313 -2.79 -11.72 -10.80
C PRO A 313 -3.87 -11.96 -9.76
N ARG A 314 -4.72 -12.97 -9.96
CA ARG A 314 -5.98 -13.12 -9.21
C ARG A 314 -5.81 -13.13 -7.68
N ASP A 315 -4.70 -13.65 -7.18
CA ASP A 315 -4.43 -13.77 -5.74
C ASP A 315 -3.93 -12.45 -5.09
N GLU A 316 -3.50 -11.46 -5.89
CA GLU A 316 -3.08 -10.13 -5.45
C GLU A 316 -4.27 -9.17 -5.22
N VAL A 317 -5.41 -9.48 -5.83
CA VAL A 317 -6.64 -8.66 -5.74
C VAL A 317 -7.12 -8.61 -4.29
N PHE A 318 -7.34 -7.39 -3.78
CA PHE A 318 -7.83 -7.11 -2.43
C PHE A 318 -8.97 -8.06 -2.01
N GLU A 319 -8.97 -8.53 -0.76
CA GLU A 319 -10.10 -9.27 -0.21
C GLU A 319 -11.36 -8.40 -0.05
N ASP A 320 -12.52 -9.03 0.12
CA ASP A 320 -13.78 -8.28 0.28
C ASP A 320 -13.79 -7.34 1.50
N ILE A 321 -13.00 -7.60 2.54
CA ILE A 321 -12.88 -6.70 3.71
C ILE A 321 -12.07 -5.44 3.35
N LYS A 322 -10.87 -5.58 2.77
CA LYS A 322 -10.10 -4.48 2.19
C LYS A 322 -10.92 -3.72 1.13
N ARG A 323 -11.58 -4.41 0.19
CA ARG A 323 -12.46 -3.81 -0.84
C ARG A 323 -13.61 -3.04 -0.23
N ASP A 324 -14.30 -3.56 0.79
CA ASP A 324 -15.39 -2.84 1.46
C ASP A 324 -14.86 -1.70 2.33
N THR A 325 -13.66 -1.80 2.88
CA THR A 325 -12.95 -0.66 3.49
C THR A 325 -12.66 0.43 2.46
N PHE A 326 -12.26 0.07 1.23
CA PHE A 326 -12.09 0.98 0.09
C PHE A 326 -13.41 1.44 -0.59
N ARG A 327 -14.58 0.94 -0.15
CA ARG A 327 -15.91 1.35 -0.64
C ARG A 327 -16.70 2.18 0.39
N ALA A 328 -16.61 1.82 1.67
CA ALA A 328 -17.20 2.54 2.79
C ALA A 328 -16.28 3.67 3.28
N GLY A 329 -14.98 3.39 3.40
CA GLY A 329 -13.94 4.41 3.29
C GLY A 329 -13.94 4.97 1.87
N ARG A 330 -13.65 6.26 1.75
CA ARG A 330 -14.16 7.14 0.69
C ARG A 330 -13.54 6.91 -0.71
N PHE A 331 -12.72 5.88 -0.92
CA PHE A 331 -11.90 5.67 -2.13
C PHE A 331 -12.70 5.37 -3.42
N LYS A 332 -13.50 4.29 -3.48
CA LYS A 332 -14.25 3.98 -4.72
C LYS A 332 -15.35 5.00 -5.00
N ALA A 333 -15.81 5.72 -3.98
CA ALA A 333 -16.56 6.96 -4.17
C ALA A 333 -15.67 8.00 -4.87
N LEU A 334 -14.56 8.44 -4.25
CA LEU A 334 -13.63 9.47 -4.73
C LEU A 334 -13.37 9.38 -6.23
N PHE A 335 -12.83 8.26 -6.71
CA PHE A 335 -12.25 8.22 -8.05
C PHE A 335 -13.25 8.06 -9.21
N HIS A 336 -14.52 7.67 -8.95
CA HIS A 336 -15.50 7.46 -10.03
C HIS A 336 -16.78 8.30 -9.91
N ASN A 337 -17.32 8.51 -8.71
CA ASN A 337 -18.57 9.27 -8.53
C ASN A 337 -18.34 10.60 -7.81
N LEU A 338 -17.38 10.64 -6.88
CA LEU A 338 -17.29 11.69 -5.87
C LEU A 338 -16.34 12.83 -6.22
N VAL A 339 -15.24 12.64 -6.95
CA VAL A 339 -14.51 13.80 -7.52
C VAL A 339 -15.41 14.60 -8.47
N PRO A 340 -16.20 13.98 -9.37
CA PRO A 340 -17.26 14.67 -10.10
C PRO A 340 -18.34 15.28 -9.21
N SER A 341 -18.86 14.57 -8.20
CA SER A 341 -19.94 15.10 -7.34
C SER A 341 -19.46 16.20 -6.37
N ILE A 342 -18.22 16.17 -5.91
CA ILE A 342 -17.53 17.26 -5.20
C ILE A 342 -17.36 18.44 -6.17
N ALA A 343 -16.81 18.22 -7.37
CA ALA A 343 -16.65 19.30 -8.34
C ALA A 343 -17.99 19.90 -8.82
N ALA A 344 -19.09 19.15 -8.77
CA ALA A 344 -20.43 19.65 -9.06
C ALA A 344 -21.06 20.39 -7.86
N ALA A 345 -21.16 19.76 -6.69
CA ALA A 345 -21.76 20.33 -5.49
C ALA A 345 -20.94 21.51 -4.93
N LEU A 346 -19.61 21.43 -5.06
CA LEU A 346 -18.63 22.44 -4.65
C LEU A 346 -18.00 23.14 -5.87
N SER A 347 -18.71 23.22 -7.01
CA SER A 347 -18.30 24.02 -8.17
C SER A 347 -18.05 25.49 -7.81
N ASN A 348 -18.86 26.02 -6.88
CA ASN A 348 -18.70 27.35 -6.29
C ASN A 348 -17.49 27.46 -5.32
N LEU A 349 -16.79 26.36 -5.02
CA LEU A 349 -15.65 26.32 -4.09
C LEU A 349 -14.29 26.12 -4.79
N ASP A 350 -14.20 26.22 -6.12
CA ASP A 350 -12.89 26.35 -6.81
C ASP A 350 -12.35 27.79 -6.71
N ILE A 351 -12.35 28.29 -5.48
CA ILE A 351 -11.97 29.64 -5.08
C ILE A 351 -10.86 29.56 -4.00
N PRO A 352 -10.13 30.66 -3.75
CA PRO A 352 -9.27 30.78 -2.58
C PRO A 352 -9.98 30.52 -1.24
N PHE A 353 -9.21 30.16 -0.21
CA PHE A 353 -9.62 30.45 1.16
C PHE A 353 -9.57 31.97 1.39
N THR A 354 -10.56 32.55 2.08
CA THR A 354 -10.60 34.00 2.34
C THR A 354 -10.11 34.33 3.75
N CYS A 355 -10.37 33.44 4.71
CA CYS A 355 -9.89 33.53 6.08
C CYS A 355 -9.62 32.13 6.68
N PHE A 356 -8.86 32.04 7.78
CA PHE A 356 -8.55 30.74 8.40
C PHE A 356 -9.80 29.99 8.89
N SER A 357 -10.90 30.70 9.18
CA SER A 357 -12.17 30.06 9.54
C SER A 357 -12.84 29.30 8.38
N ASP A 358 -12.47 29.56 7.13
CA ASP A 358 -12.89 28.75 5.97
C ASP A 358 -12.22 27.36 6.00
N ILE A 359 -10.96 27.29 6.42
CA ILE A 359 -10.22 26.02 6.60
C ILE A 359 -10.77 25.27 7.81
N ASP A 360 -11.01 25.96 8.94
CA ASP A 360 -11.60 25.37 10.15
C ASP A 360 -12.99 24.72 9.90
N ARG A 361 -13.77 25.21 8.92
CA ARG A 361 -15.08 24.65 8.58
C ARG A 361 -14.98 23.20 8.08
N LEU A 362 -13.90 22.84 7.39
CA LEU A 362 -13.69 21.50 6.83
C LEU A 362 -13.71 20.39 7.92
N TYR A 363 -13.32 20.71 9.15
CA TYR A 363 -13.30 19.77 10.29
C TYR A 363 -14.50 19.92 11.24
N LYS A 364 -15.39 20.89 10.99
CA LYS A 364 -16.48 21.31 11.92
C LYS A 364 -17.87 21.25 11.31
N SER A 365 -17.98 21.15 9.99
CA SER A 365 -19.25 21.16 9.27
C SER A 365 -19.29 20.01 8.29
N ASP A 366 -20.43 19.31 8.26
CA ASP A 366 -20.63 18.20 7.34
C ASP A 366 -20.82 18.71 5.91
N ILE A 367 -19.95 18.30 4.98
CA ILE A 367 -20.04 18.68 3.57
C ILE A 367 -21.07 17.77 2.90
N VAL A 368 -22.22 18.34 2.53
CA VAL A 368 -23.32 17.61 1.86
C VAL A 368 -22.99 17.31 0.41
N LEU A 369 -22.86 16.03 0.08
CA LEU A 369 -22.63 15.54 -1.27
C LEU A 369 -23.96 15.11 -1.90
N ARG A 370 -24.35 15.80 -2.97
CA ARG A 370 -25.53 15.45 -3.77
C ARG A 370 -25.13 14.63 -4.98
N HIS A 371 -25.55 13.37 -5.01
CA HIS A 371 -25.41 12.54 -6.21
C HIS A 371 -26.26 13.09 -7.36
N THR A 372 -25.61 13.37 -8.49
CA THR A 372 -26.26 13.69 -9.76
C THR A 372 -26.23 12.45 -10.66
N GLU A 373 -27.28 11.64 -10.61
CA GLU A 373 -27.46 10.61 -11.64
C GLU A 373 -27.77 11.25 -12.99
N GLN A 374 -27.00 10.89 -14.02
CA GLN A 374 -27.42 11.12 -15.39
C GLN A 374 -28.60 10.19 -15.68
N LYS A 375 -29.78 10.78 -15.95
CA LYS A 375 -30.98 10.03 -16.35
C LYS A 375 -30.78 9.42 -17.74
N ASP A 376 -30.39 8.15 -17.76
CA ASP A 376 -30.42 7.32 -18.96
C ASP A 376 -31.88 7.17 -19.43
N LYS A 377 -32.18 7.61 -20.66
CA LYS A 377 -33.56 7.61 -21.19
C LYS A 377 -33.89 6.27 -21.87
N GLY A 378 -33.97 5.20 -21.07
CA GLY A 378 -34.36 3.84 -21.50
C GLY A 378 -35.71 3.40 -20.90
N LEU A 379 -36.59 2.84 -21.73
CA LEU A 379 -38.02 2.56 -21.47
C LEU A 379 -38.38 1.78 -20.18
N GLY A 380 -39.32 2.33 -19.39
CA GLY A 380 -40.26 1.60 -18.52
C GLY A 380 -39.75 1.09 -17.16
N GLY A 381 -40.56 0.99 -16.10
CA GLY A 381 -41.95 1.44 -15.92
C GLY A 381 -42.57 0.90 -14.61
N PHE A 382 -43.19 1.78 -13.81
CA PHE A 382 -44.00 1.46 -12.60
C PHE A 382 -43.38 0.56 -11.51
N ILE A 383 -42.55 1.15 -10.64
CA ILE A 383 -42.75 1.02 -9.19
C ILE A 383 -42.64 2.43 -8.60
N ASP A 384 -43.71 2.93 -7.99
CA ASP A 384 -43.68 4.16 -7.19
C ASP A 384 -43.57 3.75 -5.71
N GLY A 385 -42.43 4.05 -5.09
CA GLY A 385 -42.03 3.44 -3.82
C GLY A 385 -40.77 4.08 -3.25
N ILE A 386 -40.97 4.88 -2.21
CA ILE A 386 -39.99 5.75 -1.55
C ILE A 386 -38.63 5.07 -1.32
N LEU A 387 -37.64 5.43 -2.15
CA LEU A 387 -36.22 5.27 -1.84
C LEU A 387 -35.66 6.65 -1.49
N ASN A 388 -35.27 6.84 -0.23
CA ASN A 388 -34.65 8.09 0.22
C ASN A 388 -33.31 8.30 -0.50
N VAL A 389 -33.14 9.47 -1.10
CA VAL A 389 -31.86 9.91 -1.67
C VAL A 389 -30.84 10.05 -0.54
N GLY A 390 -29.81 9.21 -0.54
CA GLY A 390 -28.77 9.23 0.49
C GLY A 390 -27.82 10.40 0.30
N GLU A 391 -28.05 11.50 1.01
CA GLU A 391 -27.04 12.55 1.18
C GLU A 391 -25.82 11.96 1.89
N THR A 392 -24.64 12.05 1.27
CA THR A 392 -23.39 11.61 1.90
C THR A 392 -22.71 12.82 2.54
N LEU A 393 -22.40 12.71 3.83
CA LEU A 393 -21.79 13.76 4.62
C LEU A 393 -20.27 13.49 4.74
N LEU A 394 -19.42 14.37 4.19
CA LEU A 394 -18.00 14.35 4.54
C LEU A 394 -17.80 15.14 5.83
N ARG A 395 -17.25 14.45 6.83
CA ARG A 395 -16.69 15.05 8.03
C ARG A 395 -15.26 14.55 8.18
N TYR A 396 -14.36 15.49 8.45
CA TYR A 396 -12.94 15.25 8.62
C TYR A 396 -12.54 15.42 10.10
N ASP A 397 -11.81 14.46 10.66
CA ASP A 397 -11.26 14.61 12.02
C ASP A 397 -10.13 15.63 12.05
N THR A 398 -9.92 16.30 13.19
CA THR A 398 -8.86 17.31 13.31
C THR A 398 -7.46 16.67 13.23
N PRO A 399 -6.60 17.06 12.25
CA PRO A 399 -5.26 16.51 12.09
C PRO A 399 -4.39 16.64 13.36
N ALA A 400 -3.57 15.63 13.63
CA ALA A 400 -2.76 15.55 14.85
C ALA A 400 -1.88 16.79 15.08
N VAL A 401 -1.29 17.34 14.02
CA VAL A 401 -0.42 18.54 14.06
C VAL A 401 -1.12 19.80 14.57
N ILE A 402 -2.45 19.92 14.48
CA ILE A 402 -3.24 21.03 15.03
C ILE A 402 -4.22 20.63 16.15
N LYS A 403 -4.21 19.36 16.56
CA LYS A 403 -5.15 18.79 17.53
C LYS A 403 -5.01 19.37 18.94
N TRP A 404 -3.81 19.78 19.32
CA TRP A 404 -3.50 20.34 20.65
C TRP A 404 -2.96 21.78 20.61
N ASP A 405 -2.27 22.18 19.53
CA ASP A 405 -1.93 23.59 19.26
C ASP A 405 -2.31 23.95 17.80
N ARG A 406 -3.41 24.71 17.64
CA ARG A 406 -3.88 25.17 16.32
C ARG A 406 -2.92 26.14 15.61
N PHE A 407 -1.93 26.66 16.32
CA PHE A 407 -0.92 27.58 15.79
C PHE A 407 0.44 26.90 15.56
N ALA A 408 0.56 25.59 15.77
CA ALA A 408 1.82 24.86 15.69
C ALA A 408 2.56 25.08 14.36
N TRP A 409 1.82 25.09 13.25
CA TRP A 409 2.31 25.31 11.89
C TRP A 409 2.98 26.67 11.64
N LEU A 410 2.65 27.70 12.44
CA LEU A 410 3.30 29.02 12.34
C LEU A 410 4.75 28.98 12.84
N ARG A 411 5.07 28.05 13.75
CA ARG A 411 6.30 28.05 14.55
C ARG A 411 7.47 27.46 13.77
N ASP A 412 8.59 28.16 13.73
CA ASP A 412 9.78 27.73 12.98
C ASP A 412 10.42 26.45 13.51
N ASN A 413 10.29 26.17 14.80
CA ASN A 413 10.73 24.90 15.38
C ASN A 413 9.85 23.72 14.94
N GLU A 414 8.58 23.93 14.58
CA GLU A 414 7.71 22.85 14.08
C GLU A 414 8.01 22.53 12.62
N PHE A 415 8.24 23.58 11.80
CA PHE A 415 8.76 23.44 10.44
C PHE A 415 10.10 22.68 10.40
N GLY A 416 11.07 23.06 11.27
CA GLY A 416 12.31 22.31 11.43
C GLY A 416 12.10 20.88 11.94
N ARG A 417 11.30 20.68 12.99
CA ARG A 417 11.02 19.35 13.56
C ARG A 417 10.41 18.39 12.55
N GLN A 418 9.57 18.86 11.61
CA GLN A 418 8.98 17.99 10.59
C GLN A 418 9.99 17.41 9.58
N ALA A 419 11.19 17.98 9.44
CA ALA A 419 12.29 17.38 8.67
C ALA A 419 12.91 16.14 9.37
N LEU A 420 12.72 15.99 10.69
CA LEU A 420 13.21 14.86 11.50
C LEU A 420 12.08 13.89 11.95
N ALA A 421 10.86 14.41 12.06
CA ALA A 421 9.72 13.76 12.73
C ALA A 421 8.35 14.22 12.20
N GLY A 422 8.28 14.55 10.91
CA GLY A 422 7.05 14.70 10.14
C GLY A 422 6.81 13.49 9.23
N VAL A 423 6.05 13.69 8.15
CA VAL A 423 5.70 12.63 7.18
C VAL A 423 6.74 12.43 6.06
N ASN A 424 7.72 13.32 5.93
CA ASN A 424 8.83 13.16 4.99
C ASN A 424 10.22 13.29 5.67
N PRO A 425 10.51 12.52 6.72
CA PRO A 425 11.66 12.75 7.60
C PRO A 425 12.99 12.22 7.02
N VAL A 426 13.15 12.21 5.69
CA VAL A 426 14.19 11.43 4.98
C VAL A 426 15.04 12.24 4.00
N ASN A 427 14.76 13.53 3.82
CA ASN A 427 15.46 14.37 2.82
C ASN A 427 16.47 15.35 3.41
N ILE A 428 16.52 15.50 4.74
CA ILE A 428 17.52 16.35 5.40
C ILE A 428 18.90 15.67 5.39
N GLU A 429 19.94 16.43 5.10
CA GLU A 429 21.33 15.98 5.13
C GLU A 429 22.22 16.95 5.91
N LEU A 430 23.40 16.49 6.34
CA LEU A 430 24.42 17.34 6.96
C LEU A 430 25.00 18.28 5.90
N LEU A 431 25.12 19.58 6.21
CA LEU A 431 25.83 20.53 5.36
C LEU A 431 27.33 20.26 5.46
N LYS A 432 27.95 19.81 4.36
CA LYS A 432 29.35 19.32 4.36
C LYS A 432 30.37 20.41 4.03
N GLU A 433 30.00 21.40 3.22
CA GLU A 433 30.89 22.46 2.72
C GLU A 433 30.10 23.71 2.30
N LEU A 434 30.82 24.83 2.12
CA LEU A 434 30.33 26.07 1.52
C LEU A 434 31.36 26.59 0.48
N PRO A 435 30.93 27.34 -0.55
CA PRO A 435 29.55 27.63 -0.92
C PRO A 435 28.84 26.38 -1.47
N ILE A 436 27.52 26.28 -1.29
CA ILE A 436 26.73 25.17 -1.85
C ILE A 436 26.73 25.29 -3.39
N ARG A 437 27.01 24.18 -4.07
CA ARG A 437 27.09 24.12 -5.54
C ARG A 437 26.07 23.16 -6.14
N SER A 438 25.30 23.66 -7.09
CA SER A 438 24.45 22.87 -7.99
C SER A 438 25.29 21.99 -8.92
N LYS A 439 24.77 20.81 -9.24
CA LYS A 439 25.30 19.83 -10.20
C LYS A 439 24.61 19.94 -11.56
N LEU A 440 23.69 20.89 -11.73
CA LEU A 440 23.04 21.19 -13.01
C LEU A 440 24.00 21.93 -13.95
N ASP A 441 23.76 21.79 -15.26
CA ASP A 441 24.56 22.42 -16.31
C ASP A 441 24.53 23.97 -16.21
N PRO A 442 25.67 24.64 -15.92
CA PRO A 442 25.72 26.10 -15.80
C PRO A 442 25.36 26.84 -17.09
N ALA A 443 25.52 26.21 -18.26
CA ALA A 443 25.14 26.80 -19.55
C ALA A 443 23.61 26.88 -19.74
N ILE A 444 22.84 26.13 -18.94
CA ILE A 444 21.37 26.11 -18.97
C ILE A 444 20.79 26.83 -17.73
N TYR A 445 21.38 26.63 -16.55
CA TYR A 445 20.83 27.06 -15.26
C TYR A 445 21.59 28.20 -14.57
N GLY A 446 22.62 28.76 -15.22
CA GLY A 446 23.38 29.91 -14.72
C GLY A 446 24.46 29.53 -13.70
N SER A 447 24.83 30.46 -12.81
CA SER A 447 25.88 30.19 -11.81
C SER A 447 25.50 28.98 -10.93
N PRO A 448 26.39 27.99 -10.74
CA PRO A 448 26.12 26.83 -9.91
C PRO A 448 26.10 27.16 -8.42
N GLU A 449 26.68 28.29 -7.99
CA GLU A 449 26.77 28.68 -6.57
C GLU A 449 25.41 29.15 -6.04
N SER A 450 25.01 28.66 -4.87
CA SER A 450 23.82 29.12 -4.14
C SER A 450 23.98 30.57 -3.69
N ALA A 451 22.87 31.32 -3.64
CA ALA A 451 22.82 32.64 -3.04
C ALA A 451 22.91 32.61 -1.48
N LEU A 452 22.89 31.42 -0.87
CA LEU A 452 23.15 31.22 0.56
C LEU A 452 24.66 31.33 0.84
N THR A 453 25.14 32.57 0.99
CA THR A 453 26.56 32.88 1.18
C THR A 453 27.08 32.46 2.56
N GLU A 454 28.40 32.26 2.63
CA GLU A 454 29.12 31.98 3.88
C GLU A 454 28.94 33.09 4.91
N GLU A 455 28.99 34.35 4.48
CA GLU A 455 28.74 35.54 5.31
C GLU A 455 27.34 35.53 5.94
N LEU A 456 26.30 35.23 5.14
CA LEU A 456 24.92 35.16 5.62
C LEU A 456 24.73 34.03 6.64
N ILE A 457 25.22 32.83 6.33
CA ILE A 457 25.09 31.68 7.23
C ILE A 457 25.89 31.93 8.52
N GLY A 458 27.08 32.54 8.44
CA GLY A 458 27.86 32.96 9.60
C GLY A 458 27.11 33.96 10.49
N HIS A 459 26.46 34.99 9.90
CA HIS A 459 25.63 35.94 10.62
C HIS A 459 24.49 35.25 11.39
N GLU A 460 23.72 34.39 10.71
CA GLU A 460 22.59 33.68 11.33
C GLU A 460 23.04 32.67 12.41
N VAL A 461 24.23 32.06 12.27
CA VAL A 461 24.81 31.18 13.29
C VAL A 461 25.29 31.96 14.52
N LEU A 462 25.82 33.18 14.35
CA LEU A 462 26.26 34.04 15.45
C LEU A 462 25.11 34.43 16.39
N HIS A 463 23.87 34.53 15.90
CA HIS A 463 22.67 34.70 16.74
C HIS A 463 22.43 33.55 17.73
N TYR A 464 23.05 32.38 17.52
CA TYR A 464 23.02 31.24 18.44
C TYR A 464 24.30 31.07 19.27
N GLY A 465 25.22 32.03 19.22
CA GLY A 465 26.41 32.08 20.10
C GLY A 465 27.52 31.10 19.71
N MET A 466 27.70 30.81 18.42
CA MET A 466 28.86 30.12 17.86
C MET A 466 29.36 30.82 16.60
N THR A 467 30.60 30.54 16.20
CA THR A 467 31.09 30.91 14.86
C THR A 467 30.67 29.85 13.82
N LEU A 468 30.90 30.14 12.53
CA LEU A 468 30.54 29.21 11.45
C LEU A 468 31.41 27.96 11.48
N GLU A 469 32.71 28.11 11.76
CA GLU A 469 33.66 27.00 11.88
C GLU A 469 33.26 26.04 13.01
N GLN A 470 32.85 26.58 14.16
CA GLN A 470 32.32 25.80 15.28
C GLN A 470 31.04 25.04 14.92
N ALA A 471 30.18 25.63 14.07
CA ALA A 471 28.96 24.97 13.62
C ALA A 471 29.22 23.84 12.61
N PHE A 472 30.33 23.90 11.85
CA PHE A 472 30.81 22.76 11.06
C PHE A 472 31.50 21.70 11.93
N GLU A 473 32.41 22.08 12.83
CA GLU A 473 33.14 21.17 13.72
C GLU A 473 32.19 20.37 14.62
N GLU A 474 31.19 21.03 15.23
CA GLU A 474 30.16 20.39 16.04
C GLU A 474 29.02 19.75 15.21
N LYS A 475 29.15 19.67 13.87
CA LYS A 475 28.18 19.07 12.93
C LYS A 475 26.74 19.58 13.14
N ARG A 476 26.58 20.91 13.21
CA ARG A 476 25.31 21.59 13.55
C ARG A 476 24.54 22.16 12.37
N LEU A 477 25.13 22.24 11.18
CA LEU A 477 24.47 22.77 9.99
C LEU A 477 23.93 21.64 9.12
N PHE A 478 22.69 21.78 8.67
CA PHE A 478 21.96 20.80 7.89
C PHE A 478 21.29 21.48 6.70
N LEU A 479 21.14 20.74 5.62
CA LEU A 479 20.58 21.19 4.35
C LEU A 479 19.34 20.36 4.01
N LEU A 480 18.32 21.04 3.48
CA LEU A 480 17.22 20.44 2.74
C LEU A 480 17.25 21.02 1.32
N ASP A 481 17.81 20.27 0.37
CA ASP A 481 17.98 20.70 -1.02
C ASP A 481 16.95 20.04 -1.95
N TYR A 482 16.12 20.87 -2.58
CA TYR A 482 15.22 20.50 -3.68
C TYR A 482 15.52 21.24 -4.99
N HIS A 483 16.58 22.05 -5.02
CA HIS A 483 16.98 22.89 -6.14
C HIS A 483 17.24 22.04 -7.40
N ASP A 484 18.23 21.14 -7.34
CA ASP A 484 18.73 20.44 -8.53
C ASP A 484 17.70 19.49 -9.14
N MET A 485 16.80 18.95 -8.33
CA MET A 485 15.73 18.07 -8.78
C MET A 485 14.55 18.84 -9.38
N LEU A 486 14.20 20.01 -8.85
CA LEU A 486 12.99 20.74 -9.26
C LEU A 486 13.25 21.84 -10.29
N LEU A 487 14.42 22.49 -10.30
CA LEU A 487 14.73 23.59 -11.24
C LEU A 487 14.50 23.21 -12.73
N PRO A 488 14.83 22.00 -13.21
CA PRO A 488 14.52 21.54 -14.58
C PRO A 488 13.02 21.44 -14.93
N PHE A 489 12.14 21.65 -13.95
CA PHE A 489 10.68 21.62 -14.08
C PHE A 489 10.01 22.96 -13.74
N VAL A 490 10.68 23.91 -13.07
CA VAL A 490 10.06 25.15 -12.56
C VAL A 490 9.36 25.94 -13.67
N ASP A 491 10.01 26.25 -14.80
CA ASP A 491 9.37 26.98 -15.90
C ASP A 491 8.18 26.23 -16.51
N LYS A 492 8.33 24.91 -16.66
CA LYS A 492 7.28 24.04 -17.23
C LYS A 492 6.04 24.06 -16.35
N ILE A 493 6.21 24.03 -15.03
CA ILE A 493 5.17 24.11 -14.00
C ILE A 493 4.56 25.51 -13.97
N ASN A 494 5.39 26.55 -13.89
CA ASN A 494 4.99 27.96 -13.79
C ASN A 494 4.27 28.47 -15.07
N SER A 495 4.43 27.76 -16.19
CA SER A 495 3.77 28.03 -17.48
C SER A 495 2.44 27.30 -17.68
N ILE A 496 1.96 26.50 -16.71
CA ILE A 496 0.62 25.88 -16.78
C ILE A 496 -0.45 26.98 -16.66
N LYS A 497 -1.34 27.05 -17.66
CA LYS A 497 -2.39 28.08 -17.75
C LYS A 497 -3.77 27.57 -17.33
N GLU A 498 -3.98 26.26 -17.46
CA GLU A 498 -5.26 25.58 -17.31
C GLU A 498 -5.63 25.32 -15.83
N ASP A 499 -4.62 25.18 -14.98
CA ASP A 499 -4.71 25.11 -13.52
C ASP A 499 -3.51 25.86 -12.92
N PRO A 500 -3.63 27.21 -12.76
CA PRO A 500 -2.51 28.09 -12.45
C PRO A 500 -1.84 27.75 -11.12
N ARG A 501 -0.57 27.36 -11.23
CA ARG A 501 0.31 27.00 -10.11
C ARG A 501 1.66 27.68 -10.26
N LYS A 502 2.30 27.97 -9.14
CA LYS A 502 3.57 28.70 -9.09
C LYS A 502 4.50 28.09 -8.05
N THR A 503 5.77 27.98 -8.42
CA THR A 503 6.79 27.35 -7.59
C THR A 503 8.17 27.90 -7.88
N TYR A 504 9.07 27.60 -6.97
CA TYR A 504 10.51 27.78 -7.06
C TYR A 504 11.16 26.42 -6.76
N ALA A 505 12.44 26.26 -7.07
CA ALA A 505 13.25 25.16 -6.57
C ALA A 505 13.99 25.63 -5.31
N SER A 506 13.72 25.01 -4.15
CA SER A 506 14.16 25.54 -2.85
C SER A 506 15.40 24.87 -2.27
N ARG A 507 16.24 25.64 -1.56
CA ARG A 507 17.12 25.13 -0.49
C ARG A 507 16.72 25.71 0.85
N THR A 508 16.98 24.98 1.94
CA THR A 508 16.83 25.51 3.31
C THR A 508 17.99 25.09 4.18
N ILE A 509 18.62 26.05 4.85
CA ILE A 509 19.63 25.79 5.89
C ILE A 509 18.93 25.66 7.24
N PHE A 510 19.28 24.61 7.96
CA PHE A 510 18.87 24.37 9.33
C PHE A 510 20.08 24.31 10.26
N PHE A 511 19.89 24.74 11.49
CA PHE A 511 20.88 24.74 12.56
C PHE A 511 20.36 23.93 13.76
N TYR A 512 21.14 22.94 14.20
CA TYR A 512 20.82 22.11 15.36
C TYR A 512 21.41 22.72 16.64
N SER A 513 20.58 23.52 17.30
CA SER A 513 20.97 24.27 18.49
C SER A 513 21.41 23.37 19.66
N LYS A 514 22.33 23.88 20.49
CA LYS A 514 22.75 23.25 21.76
C LYS A 514 21.59 23.00 22.75
N ALA A 515 20.42 23.60 22.49
CA ALA A 515 19.18 23.31 23.21
C ALA A 515 18.47 22.02 22.76
N GLY A 516 18.95 21.30 21.74
CA GLY A 516 18.34 20.06 21.24
C GLY A 516 17.13 20.30 20.34
N ALA A 517 17.18 21.32 19.49
CA ALA A 517 16.10 21.65 18.55
C ALA A 517 16.67 22.17 17.22
N LEU A 518 16.12 21.67 16.11
CA LEU A 518 16.45 22.09 14.77
C LEU A 518 15.72 23.40 14.41
N ARG A 519 16.43 24.39 13.88
CA ARG A 519 15.91 25.73 13.53
C ARG A 519 16.23 26.07 12.08
N PRO A 520 15.28 26.51 11.24
CA PRO A 520 15.62 27.10 9.96
C PRO A 520 16.40 28.41 10.19
N LEU A 521 17.44 28.65 9.39
CA LEU A 521 18.17 29.92 9.34
C LEU A 521 17.68 30.75 8.13
N ALA A 522 17.90 30.19 6.93
CA ALA A 522 17.60 30.86 5.67
C ALA A 522 17.06 29.87 4.62
N ILE A 523 16.30 30.40 3.67
CA ILE A 523 15.69 29.70 2.53
C ILE A 523 16.15 30.40 1.25
N GLU A 524 16.73 29.65 0.30
CA GLU A 524 16.88 30.08 -1.10
C GLU A 524 15.69 29.56 -1.90
N LEU A 525 15.04 30.42 -2.68
CA LEU A 525 14.04 30.06 -3.67
C LEU A 525 14.56 30.46 -5.05
N SER A 526 14.81 29.48 -5.92
CA SER A 526 15.35 29.69 -7.26
C SER A 526 14.29 29.54 -8.36
N LEU A 527 14.32 30.46 -9.32
CA LEU A 527 13.74 30.33 -10.66
C LEU A 527 14.86 30.03 -11.68
N PRO A 528 14.56 29.45 -12.85
CA PRO A 528 15.51 29.38 -13.95
C PRO A 528 15.98 30.78 -14.37
N PRO A 529 17.22 30.93 -14.86
CA PRO A 529 17.78 32.24 -15.19
C PRO A 529 17.05 32.88 -16.38
N THR A 530 16.85 34.19 -16.32
CA THR A 530 16.43 35.00 -17.48
C THR A 530 17.44 36.13 -17.69
N PRO A 531 17.63 36.65 -18.92
CA PRO A 531 18.63 37.69 -19.18
C PRO A 531 18.38 39.04 -18.48
N GLU A 532 17.19 39.21 -17.90
CA GLU A 532 16.62 40.52 -17.51
C GLU A 532 16.30 40.62 -16.01
N ASN A 533 16.27 39.51 -15.26
CA ASN A 533 15.79 39.48 -13.88
C ASN A 533 16.69 38.64 -12.96
N GLU A 534 16.73 39.02 -11.68
CA GLU A 534 17.23 38.17 -10.60
C GLU A 534 16.43 36.86 -10.54
N ASN A 535 17.11 35.73 -10.33
CA ASN A 535 16.51 34.40 -10.37
C ASN A 535 16.74 33.56 -9.10
N LYS A 536 17.42 34.11 -8.08
CA LYS A 536 17.69 33.43 -6.79
C LYS A 536 17.35 34.40 -5.67
N PHE A 537 16.36 34.08 -4.86
CA PHE A 537 15.89 34.94 -3.78
C PHE A 537 16.16 34.29 -2.43
N VAL A 538 16.74 35.04 -1.51
CA VAL A 538 17.10 34.55 -0.17
C VAL A 538 16.24 35.20 0.89
N TYR A 539 15.72 34.38 1.79
CA TYR A 539 14.83 34.80 2.88
C TYR A 539 15.37 34.26 4.20
N ALA A 540 15.47 35.12 5.22
CA ALA A 540 15.81 34.78 6.60
C ALA A 540 14.67 35.21 7.55
N HIS A 541 14.81 34.96 8.86
CA HIS A 541 13.79 35.35 9.84
C HIS A 541 13.83 36.86 10.12
N GLY A 542 13.05 37.63 9.36
CA GLY A 542 12.97 39.08 9.51
C GLY A 542 12.31 39.56 10.82
N HIS A 543 12.54 40.83 11.14
CA HIS A 543 12.21 41.43 12.44
C HIS A 543 11.01 42.41 12.41
N ASP A 544 10.38 42.59 11.25
CA ASP A 544 9.24 43.48 11.03
C ASP A 544 7.99 42.73 10.55
N ALA A 545 6.87 43.43 10.42
CA ALA A 545 5.59 42.84 10.04
C ALA A 545 5.57 42.30 8.59
N THR A 546 6.27 42.94 7.66
CA THR A 546 6.32 42.58 6.24
C THR A 546 7.17 41.34 6.04
N THR A 547 8.40 41.37 6.53
CA THR A 547 9.36 40.25 6.41
C THR A 547 8.87 38.99 7.15
N HIS A 548 8.17 39.13 8.28
CA HIS A 548 7.52 38.03 8.98
C HIS A 548 6.42 37.31 8.16
N TRP A 549 5.76 38.00 7.20
CA TRP A 549 4.82 37.35 6.28
C TRP A 549 5.51 36.79 5.02
N ILE A 550 6.54 37.46 4.49
CA ILE A 550 7.40 36.91 3.43
C ILE A 550 8.01 35.58 3.87
N TRP A 551 8.53 35.48 5.10
CA TRP A 551 9.06 34.25 5.69
C TRP A 551 8.05 33.10 5.71
N LYS A 552 6.76 33.37 5.93
CA LYS A 552 5.70 32.34 5.86
C LYS A 552 5.45 31.86 4.45
N LEU A 553 5.48 32.76 3.45
CA LEU A 553 5.39 32.39 2.04
C LEU A 553 6.61 31.54 1.61
N ALA A 554 7.81 31.91 2.05
CA ALA A 554 9.03 31.15 1.79
C ALA A 554 8.94 29.71 2.34
N LYS A 555 8.58 29.55 3.63
CA LYS A 555 8.31 28.24 4.23
C LYS A 555 7.21 27.46 3.49
N ALA A 556 6.14 28.13 3.05
CA ALA A 556 5.06 27.49 2.30
C ALA A 556 5.52 26.96 0.93
N HIS A 557 6.41 27.66 0.23
CA HIS A 557 7.06 27.14 -0.98
C HIS A 557 7.95 25.92 -0.70
N VAL A 558 8.75 25.94 0.39
CA VAL A 558 9.55 24.77 0.81
C VAL A 558 8.65 23.57 1.15
N CYS A 559 7.57 23.77 1.91
CA CYS A 559 6.59 22.71 2.19
C CYS A 559 5.89 22.19 0.93
N SER A 560 5.72 23.04 -0.09
CA SER A 560 5.11 22.69 -1.39
C SER A 560 6.08 21.98 -2.34
N ASN A 561 7.39 22.22 -2.20
CA ASN A 561 8.45 21.37 -2.78
C ASN A 561 8.47 20.01 -2.06
N ASP A 562 8.55 20.01 -0.72
CA ASP A 562 8.59 18.82 0.13
C ASP A 562 7.39 17.88 -0.10
N ALA A 563 6.17 18.41 -0.16
CA ALA A 563 4.96 17.63 -0.42
C ALA A 563 4.97 16.96 -1.80
N GLY A 564 5.59 17.57 -2.81
CA GLY A 564 5.76 16.99 -4.14
C GLY A 564 6.80 15.86 -4.15
N VAL A 565 7.98 16.10 -3.57
CA VAL A 565 9.07 15.11 -3.47
C VAL A 565 8.67 13.92 -2.60
N HIS A 566 8.05 14.19 -1.45
CA HIS A 566 7.48 13.18 -0.55
C HIS A 566 6.61 12.19 -1.33
N GLN A 567 5.60 12.68 -2.05
CA GLN A 567 4.65 11.81 -2.73
C GLN A 567 5.22 11.10 -3.95
N LEU A 568 6.00 11.79 -4.79
CA LEU A 568 6.42 11.27 -6.09
C LEU A 568 7.76 10.54 -6.09
N VAL A 569 8.60 10.79 -5.07
CA VAL A 569 9.95 10.22 -4.96
C VAL A 569 10.03 9.28 -3.75
N ASN A 570 9.82 9.78 -2.53
CA ASN A 570 10.04 8.95 -1.36
C ASN A 570 8.93 7.92 -1.12
N HIS A 571 7.68 8.31 -1.38
CA HIS A 571 6.52 7.44 -1.27
C HIS A 571 6.35 6.62 -2.55
N TRP A 572 5.77 7.21 -3.61
CA TRP A 572 5.42 6.46 -4.83
C TRP A 572 6.60 5.76 -5.52
N LEU A 573 7.75 6.41 -5.71
CA LEU A 573 8.86 5.75 -6.40
C LEU A 573 9.57 4.75 -5.49
N ARG A 574 10.15 5.23 -4.37
CA ARG A 574 11.08 4.46 -3.55
C ARG A 574 10.43 3.32 -2.77
N THR A 575 9.11 3.38 -2.50
CA THR A 575 8.35 2.21 -2.01
C THR A 575 7.53 1.57 -3.13
N HIS A 576 6.39 2.13 -3.55
CA HIS A 576 5.42 1.46 -4.42
C HIS A 576 6.01 0.94 -5.73
N ALA A 577 6.63 1.82 -6.54
CA ALA A 577 7.07 1.48 -7.89
C ALA A 577 8.33 0.62 -7.90
N CYS A 578 9.22 0.75 -6.91
CA CYS A 578 10.39 -0.13 -6.79
C CYS A 578 10.08 -1.50 -6.15
N MET A 579 9.02 -1.63 -5.35
CA MET A 579 8.61 -2.92 -4.79
C MET A 579 7.91 -3.84 -5.82
N GLU A 580 7.11 -3.25 -6.73
CA GLU A 580 6.36 -3.98 -7.77
C GLU A 580 7.24 -4.94 -8.62
N PRO A 581 8.44 -4.55 -9.10
CA PRO A 581 9.43 -5.45 -9.71
C PRO A 581 9.82 -6.68 -8.90
N TYR A 582 10.02 -6.53 -7.58
CA TYR A 582 10.46 -7.63 -6.70
C TYR A 582 9.34 -8.66 -6.53
N ILE A 583 8.08 -8.20 -6.42
CA ILE A 583 6.91 -9.08 -6.28
C ILE A 583 6.69 -9.91 -7.54
N ILE A 584 6.82 -9.27 -8.70
CA ILE A 584 6.74 -9.92 -10.02
C ILE A 584 7.86 -10.97 -10.14
N ALA A 585 9.10 -10.65 -9.78
CA ALA A 585 10.20 -11.61 -9.83
C ALA A 585 10.01 -12.80 -8.87
N THR A 586 9.60 -12.51 -7.63
CA THR A 586 9.45 -13.51 -6.56
C THR A 586 8.44 -14.58 -6.94
N ASN A 587 7.28 -14.18 -7.46
CA ASN A 587 6.28 -15.13 -7.95
C ASN A 587 6.73 -15.89 -9.22
N ARG A 588 7.54 -15.26 -10.08
CA ARG A 588 7.96 -15.84 -11.37
C ARG A 588 9.10 -16.86 -11.24
N GLN A 589 10.01 -16.69 -10.29
CA GLN A 589 11.24 -17.46 -10.22
C GLN A 589 11.44 -18.26 -8.93
N LEU A 590 10.76 -17.92 -7.83
CA LEU A 590 10.85 -18.68 -6.57
C LEU A 590 9.55 -19.48 -6.35
N SER A 591 9.68 -20.80 -6.18
CA SER A 591 8.53 -21.65 -5.87
C SER A 591 7.87 -21.26 -4.55
N SER A 592 6.58 -21.51 -4.37
CA SER A 592 5.90 -21.34 -3.07
C SER A 592 6.44 -22.26 -1.95
N MET A 593 7.25 -23.28 -2.31
CA MET A 593 8.04 -24.08 -1.37
C MET A 593 9.39 -23.44 -0.98
N HIS A 594 9.87 -22.45 -1.73
CA HIS A 594 11.19 -21.83 -1.56
C HIS A 594 11.26 -20.99 -0.27
N PRO A 595 12.34 -21.07 0.53
CA PRO A 595 12.44 -20.34 1.80
C PRO A 595 12.30 -18.82 1.60
N VAL A 596 13.00 -18.25 0.61
CA VAL A 596 12.93 -16.81 0.33
C VAL A 596 11.53 -16.35 -0.13
N TYR A 597 10.78 -17.17 -0.90
CA TYR A 597 9.38 -16.86 -1.24
C TYR A 597 8.54 -16.74 0.04
N LYS A 598 8.62 -17.74 0.92
CA LYS A 598 7.80 -17.79 2.15
C LYS A 598 8.13 -16.64 3.10
N LEU A 599 9.41 -16.27 3.22
CA LEU A 599 9.81 -15.11 4.01
C LEU A 599 9.24 -13.81 3.44
N LEU A 600 9.34 -13.58 2.12
CA LEU A 600 8.88 -12.35 1.48
C LEU A 600 7.34 -12.26 1.36
N HIS A 601 6.62 -13.39 1.31
CA HIS A 601 5.19 -13.43 0.99
C HIS A 601 4.28 -12.44 1.74
N PRO A 602 4.37 -12.26 3.08
CA PRO A 602 3.56 -11.25 3.79
C PRO A 602 3.85 -9.81 3.35
N HIS A 603 5.09 -9.55 2.92
CA HIS A 603 5.60 -8.23 2.53
C HIS A 603 5.20 -7.83 1.10
N MET A 604 4.68 -8.77 0.31
CA MET A 604 4.20 -8.53 -1.06
C MET A 604 2.70 -8.20 -1.14
N ARG A 605 1.93 -8.64 -0.13
CA ARG A 605 0.47 -8.57 -0.04
C ARG A 605 -0.10 -7.22 -0.47
N TYR A 606 -1.04 -7.26 -1.44
CA TYR A 606 -1.84 -6.14 -1.94
C TYR A 606 -1.10 -5.04 -2.71
N THR A 607 0.24 -5.04 -2.76
CA THR A 607 1.03 -3.97 -3.39
C THR A 607 0.79 -3.84 -4.89
N LEU A 608 0.59 -4.96 -5.61
CA LEU A 608 0.28 -4.91 -7.04
C LEU A 608 -1.10 -4.30 -7.31
N GLU A 609 -2.13 -4.67 -6.53
CA GLU A 609 -3.50 -4.18 -6.68
C GLU A 609 -3.61 -2.67 -6.36
N ILE A 610 -2.94 -2.19 -5.31
CA ILE A 610 -2.94 -0.74 -5.04
C ILE A 610 -2.19 0.05 -6.10
N ASN A 611 -1.05 -0.46 -6.59
CA ASN A 611 -0.32 0.17 -7.69
C ASN A 611 -1.15 0.21 -8.98
N ALA A 612 -1.86 -0.87 -9.32
CA ALA A 612 -2.77 -0.89 -10.48
C ALA A 612 -3.92 0.12 -10.32
N ARG A 613 -4.50 0.26 -9.12
CA ARG A 613 -5.49 1.29 -8.80
C ARG A 613 -4.90 2.71 -8.88
N ALA A 614 -3.65 2.89 -8.49
CA ALA A 614 -2.94 4.18 -8.61
C ALA A 614 -2.66 4.57 -10.07
N ARG A 615 -2.17 3.63 -10.90
CA ARG A 615 -2.02 3.81 -12.37
C ARG A 615 -3.34 4.10 -13.05
N LYS A 616 -4.45 3.53 -12.56
CA LYS A 616 -5.79 3.81 -13.09
C LYS A 616 -6.29 5.22 -12.76
N SER A 617 -6.14 5.68 -11.51
CA SER A 617 -6.94 6.80 -10.97
C SER A 617 -6.20 7.88 -10.15
N LEU A 618 -4.97 7.63 -9.68
CA LEU A 618 -4.23 8.53 -8.79
C LEU A 618 -3.15 9.34 -9.53
N ILE A 619 -2.28 8.64 -10.27
CA ILE A 619 -1.11 9.19 -10.98
C ILE A 619 -1.31 9.31 -12.50
N ASN A 620 -2.47 8.93 -13.02
CA ASN A 620 -2.79 9.02 -14.44
C ASN A 620 -2.85 10.48 -14.95
N GLY A 621 -2.84 10.65 -16.27
CA GLY A 621 -3.16 11.94 -16.89
C GLY A 621 -4.55 12.42 -16.48
N GLY A 622 -4.62 13.57 -15.79
CA GLY A 622 -5.84 14.11 -15.16
C GLY A 622 -6.26 13.43 -13.85
N GLY A 623 -5.37 12.66 -13.22
CA GLY A 623 -5.56 12.03 -11.91
C GLY A 623 -5.39 13.01 -10.75
N ILE A 624 -5.67 12.57 -9.52
CA ILE A 624 -5.68 13.48 -8.36
C ILE A 624 -4.31 14.13 -8.12
N ILE A 625 -3.21 13.38 -8.24
CA ILE A 625 -1.85 13.93 -8.00
C ILE A 625 -1.57 15.12 -8.93
N GLU A 626 -1.87 15.00 -10.22
CA GLU A 626 -1.67 16.11 -11.16
C GLU A 626 -2.58 17.31 -10.87
N SER A 627 -3.82 17.07 -10.43
CA SER A 627 -4.80 18.12 -10.12
C SER A 627 -4.58 18.83 -8.77
N CYS A 628 -3.65 18.34 -7.94
CA CYS A 628 -3.51 18.78 -6.55
C CYS A 628 -2.07 18.99 -6.05
N PHE A 629 -1.04 18.53 -6.76
CA PHE A 629 0.36 18.70 -6.36
C PHE A 629 1.17 19.55 -7.35
N THR A 630 2.17 20.27 -6.83
CA THR A 630 3.00 21.24 -7.56
C THR A 630 3.39 20.82 -8.99
N PRO A 631 3.91 19.59 -9.24
CA PRO A 631 4.43 19.23 -10.57
C PRO A 631 3.38 19.08 -11.67
N GLY A 632 2.10 18.90 -11.31
CA GLY A 632 1.01 18.77 -12.27
C GLY A 632 1.21 17.67 -13.31
N LYS A 633 0.99 17.99 -14.58
CA LYS A 633 1.17 17.08 -15.73
C LYS A 633 2.60 16.54 -15.92
N TYR A 634 3.58 17.08 -15.18
CA TYR A 634 4.98 16.63 -15.18
C TYR A 634 5.33 15.74 -13.98
N ALA A 635 4.38 15.43 -13.10
CA ALA A 635 4.60 14.66 -11.86
C ALA A 635 5.32 13.32 -12.09
N MET A 636 4.92 12.59 -13.12
CA MET A 636 5.52 11.29 -13.45
C MET A 636 6.86 11.41 -14.19
N GLU A 637 7.12 12.53 -14.87
CA GLU A 637 8.46 12.85 -15.41
C GLU A 637 9.45 13.22 -14.30
N LEU A 638 9.00 13.96 -13.28
CA LEU A 638 9.79 14.25 -12.07
C LEU A 638 10.14 12.96 -11.32
N SER A 639 9.19 12.04 -11.16
CA SER A 639 9.42 10.72 -10.55
C SER A 639 10.47 9.92 -11.34
N SER A 640 10.43 9.94 -12.68
CA SER A 640 11.45 9.29 -13.52
C SER A 640 12.82 9.98 -13.47
N ALA A 641 12.87 11.31 -13.39
CA ALA A 641 14.12 12.03 -13.19
C ALA A 641 14.78 11.67 -11.85
N ALA A 642 14.00 11.57 -10.77
CA ALA A 642 14.47 11.14 -9.46
C ALA A 642 14.89 9.66 -9.44
N TYR A 643 14.21 8.78 -10.19
CA TYR A 643 14.68 7.40 -10.38
C TYR A 643 16.06 7.38 -11.02
N LYS A 644 16.29 8.17 -12.07
CA LYS A 644 17.60 8.27 -12.72
C LYS A 644 18.71 8.69 -11.75
N SER A 645 18.50 9.78 -11.01
CA SER A 645 19.57 10.46 -10.25
C SER A 645 19.71 10.08 -8.78
N MET A 646 18.67 9.58 -8.11
CA MET A 646 18.65 9.38 -6.65
C MET A 646 18.61 7.91 -6.22
N TRP A 647 17.85 7.07 -6.94
CA TRP A 647 17.60 5.69 -6.51
C TRP A 647 18.75 4.73 -6.85
N ARG A 648 19.13 3.92 -5.85
CA ARG A 648 20.09 2.81 -5.95
C ARG A 648 19.83 1.81 -4.82
N PHE A 649 19.70 0.53 -5.16
CA PHE A 649 19.21 -0.54 -4.26
C PHE A 649 19.98 -0.63 -2.93
N ASP A 650 21.30 -0.53 -2.99
CA ASP A 650 22.20 -0.69 -1.85
C ASP A 650 22.10 0.44 -0.80
N MET A 651 21.52 1.59 -1.18
CA MET A 651 21.34 2.76 -0.32
C MET A 651 19.85 3.03 -0.02
N GLU A 652 18.95 2.08 -0.26
CA GLU A 652 17.57 2.14 0.26
C GLU A 652 17.44 1.51 1.65
N GLY A 653 18.49 0.84 2.15
CA GLY A 653 18.59 0.40 3.54
C GLY A 653 18.87 1.55 4.50
N LEU A 654 18.19 1.59 5.65
CA LEU A 654 18.19 2.76 6.53
C LEU A 654 19.59 3.21 7.03
N PRO A 655 20.51 2.33 7.48
CA PRO A 655 21.84 2.76 7.90
C PRO A 655 22.62 3.42 6.75
N ALA A 656 22.54 2.84 5.55
CA ALA A 656 23.22 3.34 4.35
C ALA A 656 22.63 4.68 3.88
N ASP A 657 21.31 4.84 3.93
CA ASP A 657 20.63 6.12 3.68
C ASP A 657 21.08 7.23 4.64
N LEU A 658 21.17 6.92 5.93
CA LEU A 658 21.60 7.88 6.96
C LEU A 658 23.07 8.28 6.80
N VAL A 659 23.97 7.33 6.51
CA VAL A 659 25.39 7.61 6.25
C VAL A 659 25.58 8.41 4.96
N ARG A 660 24.87 8.06 3.87
CA ARG A 660 24.84 8.83 2.61
C ARG A 660 24.52 10.31 2.86
N ARG A 661 23.45 10.57 3.63
CA ARG A 661 23.00 11.92 4.03
C ARG A 661 23.86 12.58 5.12
N GLY A 662 24.90 11.90 5.63
CA GLY A 662 25.71 12.41 6.75
C GLY A 662 24.94 12.58 8.06
N MET A 663 23.76 11.97 8.17
CA MET A 663 22.92 11.98 9.39
C MET A 663 23.34 10.90 10.40
N ALA A 664 24.20 9.97 9.97
CA ALA A 664 24.88 9.01 10.81
C ALA A 664 26.32 8.78 10.30
N GLU A 665 27.16 8.20 11.15
CA GLU A 665 28.51 7.73 10.83
C GLU A 665 28.62 6.24 11.18
N GLU A 666 29.49 5.51 10.48
CA GLU A 666 29.73 4.08 10.77
C GLU A 666 30.43 3.92 12.13
N ASP A 667 29.88 3.06 12.97
CA ASP A 667 30.38 2.81 14.33
C ASP A 667 30.08 1.35 14.71
N SER A 668 31.10 0.49 14.61
CA SER A 668 30.98 -0.94 14.92
C SER A 668 30.76 -1.22 16.41
N SER A 669 30.82 -0.21 17.29
CA SER A 669 30.45 -0.33 18.70
C SER A 669 29.00 0.09 18.99
N ALA A 670 28.34 0.79 18.04
CA ALA A 670 26.96 1.24 18.18
C ALA A 670 25.95 0.10 18.00
N GLU A 671 24.81 0.18 18.69
CA GLU A 671 23.78 -0.88 18.73
C GLU A 671 23.35 -1.38 17.35
N CYS A 672 23.37 -0.51 16.32
CA CYS A 672 22.93 -0.80 14.95
C CYS A 672 24.04 -0.61 13.89
N GLY A 673 25.32 -0.62 14.29
CA GLY A 673 26.47 -0.44 13.39
C GLY A 673 26.70 1.00 12.90
N VAL A 674 25.82 1.93 13.25
CA VAL A 674 25.93 3.36 12.94
C VAL A 674 25.55 4.21 14.16
N LYS A 675 26.19 5.38 14.27
CA LYS A 675 25.94 6.40 15.29
C LYS A 675 25.30 7.63 14.66
N LEU A 676 24.16 8.08 15.18
CA LEU A 676 23.46 9.26 14.67
C LEU A 676 24.20 10.56 15.00
N VAL A 677 24.22 11.50 14.05
CA VAL A 677 24.71 12.88 14.26
C VAL A 677 23.69 13.70 15.07
N ILE A 678 22.40 13.41 14.91
CA ILE A 678 21.34 13.90 15.80
C ILE A 678 20.73 12.70 16.53
N GLU A 679 21.06 12.53 17.81
CA GLU A 679 20.54 11.41 18.63
C GLU A 679 19.01 11.43 18.76
N ASP A 680 18.41 12.62 18.94
CA ASP A 680 16.96 12.84 18.93
C ASP A 680 16.43 13.13 17.51
N TYR A 681 16.74 12.25 16.56
CA TYR A 681 16.15 12.22 15.21
C TYR A 681 15.11 11.09 15.18
N PRO A 682 13.82 11.37 15.44
CA PRO A 682 12.86 10.34 15.83
C PRO A 682 12.66 9.22 14.80
N TYR A 683 12.57 9.57 13.51
CA TYR A 683 12.52 8.59 12.42
C TYR A 683 13.75 7.66 12.42
N ALA A 684 14.95 8.22 12.46
CA ALA A 684 16.19 7.44 12.39
C ALA A 684 16.43 6.61 13.66
N ALA A 685 16.22 7.21 14.84
CA ALA A 685 16.47 6.59 16.13
C ALA A 685 15.53 5.40 16.41
N ASP A 686 14.28 5.45 15.93
CA ASP A 686 13.32 4.34 16.03
C ASP A 686 13.49 3.36 14.86
N GLY A 687 13.66 3.87 13.64
CA GLY A 687 13.81 3.07 12.43
C GLY A 687 15.01 2.13 12.49
N LEU A 688 16.14 2.56 13.06
CA LEU A 688 17.32 1.71 13.22
C LEU A 688 17.05 0.49 14.11
N LEU A 689 16.13 0.58 15.07
CA LEU A 689 15.74 -0.55 15.91
C LEU A 689 14.89 -1.55 15.12
N ILE A 690 13.88 -1.07 14.38
CA ILE A 690 13.04 -1.89 13.50
C ILE A 690 13.89 -2.56 12.42
N TRP A 691 14.78 -1.79 11.79
CA TRP A 691 15.77 -2.27 10.83
C TRP A 691 16.63 -3.41 11.40
N LYS A 692 17.18 -3.22 12.61
CA LYS A 692 17.99 -4.22 13.29
C LYS A 692 17.19 -5.49 13.59
N ALA A 693 15.97 -5.38 14.07
CA ALA A 693 15.11 -6.55 14.31
C ALA A 693 14.86 -7.33 13.01
N ILE A 694 14.58 -6.63 11.90
CA ILE A 694 14.41 -7.25 10.58
C ILE A 694 15.71 -7.97 10.18
N LYS A 695 16.87 -7.30 10.30
CA LYS A 695 18.18 -7.89 10.00
C LYS A 695 18.46 -9.14 10.84
N ASN A 696 18.21 -9.09 12.15
CA ASN A 696 18.37 -10.23 13.07
C ASN A 696 17.54 -11.45 12.65
N LEU A 697 16.28 -11.23 12.26
CA LEU A 697 15.37 -12.27 11.75
C LEU A 697 15.90 -12.85 10.43
N VAL A 698 16.24 -11.98 9.48
CA VAL A 698 16.69 -12.35 8.14
C VAL A 698 18.01 -13.13 8.19
N GLU A 699 19.03 -12.66 8.93
CA GLU A 699 20.31 -13.37 9.06
C GLU A 699 20.14 -14.75 9.72
N SER A 700 19.28 -14.85 10.73
CA SER A 700 18.95 -16.15 11.38
C SER A 700 18.26 -17.10 10.40
N TYR A 701 17.29 -16.60 9.65
CA TYR A 701 16.51 -17.36 8.69
C TYR A 701 17.34 -17.81 7.48
N VAL A 702 18.14 -16.91 6.90
CA VAL A 702 19.03 -17.22 5.77
C VAL A 702 20.06 -18.26 6.17
N LYS A 703 20.71 -18.11 7.33
CA LYS A 703 21.71 -19.06 7.83
C LYS A 703 21.15 -20.47 8.08
N HIS A 704 19.87 -20.60 8.39
CA HIS A 704 19.21 -21.89 8.62
C HIS A 704 19.05 -22.69 7.31
N PHE A 705 18.62 -22.05 6.23
CA PHE A 705 18.44 -22.70 4.93
C PHE A 705 19.72 -22.75 4.08
N TYR A 706 20.59 -21.74 4.19
CA TYR A 706 21.83 -21.59 3.43
C TYR A 706 23.03 -21.72 4.37
N SER A 707 23.27 -22.94 4.87
CA SER A 707 24.33 -23.24 5.85
C SER A 707 25.68 -23.61 5.21
N ASP A 708 25.67 -24.04 3.94
CA ASP A 708 26.85 -24.28 3.11
C ASP A 708 27.26 -23.00 2.36
N PRO A 709 28.54 -22.56 2.36
CA PRO A 709 29.01 -21.40 1.60
C PRO A 709 28.58 -21.36 0.12
N ASP A 710 28.54 -22.51 -0.57
CA ASP A 710 28.23 -22.58 -2.00
C ASP A 710 26.72 -22.66 -2.28
N SER A 711 25.88 -22.86 -1.25
CA SER A 711 24.43 -23.02 -1.39
C SER A 711 23.74 -21.85 -2.10
N ILE A 712 24.19 -20.61 -1.87
CA ILE A 712 23.65 -19.38 -2.49
C ILE A 712 23.89 -19.35 -4.01
N THR A 713 25.07 -19.76 -4.46
CA THR A 713 25.45 -19.74 -5.89
C THR A 713 24.91 -20.94 -6.67
N SER A 714 24.63 -22.04 -5.98
CA SER A 714 24.05 -23.26 -6.57
C SER A 714 22.51 -23.25 -6.65
N ASP A 715 21.84 -22.33 -5.95
CA ASP A 715 20.38 -22.16 -6.02
C ASP A 715 19.96 -21.41 -7.29
N PHE A 716 19.56 -22.17 -8.31
CA PHE A 716 19.19 -21.61 -9.61
C PHE A 716 17.87 -20.81 -9.60
N GLU A 717 16.95 -21.03 -8.64
CA GLU A 717 15.75 -20.20 -8.50
C GLU A 717 16.15 -18.84 -7.92
N LEU A 718 16.98 -18.84 -6.87
CA LEU A 718 17.50 -17.64 -6.22
C LEU A 718 18.33 -16.76 -7.17
N GLN A 719 19.23 -17.36 -7.96
CA GLN A 719 20.02 -16.63 -8.94
C GLN A 719 19.14 -16.06 -10.06
N ALA A 720 18.22 -16.86 -10.62
CA ALA A 720 17.29 -16.40 -11.66
C ALA A 720 16.34 -15.30 -11.16
N TRP A 721 15.91 -15.34 -9.90
CA TRP A 721 15.11 -14.30 -9.25
C TRP A 721 15.82 -12.95 -9.23
N TRP A 722 17.08 -12.91 -8.80
CA TRP A 722 17.86 -11.68 -8.71
C TRP A 722 18.26 -11.13 -10.07
N ASP A 723 18.64 -11.99 -11.02
CA ASP A 723 18.86 -11.60 -12.41
C ASP A 723 17.57 -11.10 -13.08
N GLU A 724 16.38 -11.63 -12.75
CA GLU A 724 15.09 -11.12 -13.25
C GLU A 724 14.78 -9.72 -12.68
N ILE A 725 15.02 -9.49 -11.38
CA ILE A 725 14.88 -8.17 -10.73
C ILE A 725 15.76 -7.14 -11.43
N LYS A 726 17.04 -7.44 -11.61
CA LYS A 726 18.03 -6.54 -12.20
C LYS A 726 17.79 -6.32 -13.70
N ASN A 727 17.74 -7.41 -14.47
CA ASN A 727 17.78 -7.35 -15.93
C ASN A 727 16.41 -7.25 -16.61
N LYS A 728 15.29 -7.31 -15.85
CA LYS A 728 13.94 -7.02 -16.36
C LYS A 728 13.22 -6.00 -15.49
N GLY A 729 13.09 -6.27 -14.19
CA GLY A 729 12.36 -5.42 -13.24
C GLY A 729 12.86 -3.97 -13.15
N HIS A 730 14.19 -3.80 -13.12
CA HIS A 730 14.89 -2.53 -13.13
C HIS A 730 15.83 -2.38 -14.35
N TYR A 731 15.38 -2.85 -15.51
CA TYR A 731 16.14 -2.89 -16.77
C TYR A 731 16.96 -1.62 -17.04
N ASP A 732 16.38 -0.43 -16.83
CA ASP A 732 17.02 0.85 -17.16
C ASP A 732 18.17 1.24 -16.21
N LYS A 733 18.43 0.43 -15.17
CA LYS A 733 19.55 0.52 -14.23
C LYS A 733 20.31 -0.80 -14.09
N LYS A 734 20.10 -1.79 -14.95
CA LYS A 734 20.76 -3.12 -14.88
C LYS A 734 22.31 -3.02 -14.93
N ASP A 735 22.84 -2.04 -15.65
CA ASP A 735 24.29 -1.87 -15.92
C ASP A 735 25.02 -1.08 -14.81
N GLU A 736 24.31 -0.70 -13.74
CA GLU A 736 24.87 0.06 -12.62
C GLU A 736 25.82 -0.80 -11.75
N PRO A 737 26.95 -0.25 -11.27
CA PRO A 737 27.99 -1.03 -10.60
C PRO A 737 27.68 -1.38 -9.13
N TRP A 738 26.63 -0.79 -8.55
CA TRP A 738 26.30 -0.92 -7.11
C TRP A 738 25.31 -2.06 -6.78
N TRP A 739 24.83 -2.82 -7.76
CA TRP A 739 23.99 -3.98 -7.49
C TRP A 739 24.75 -5.03 -6.67
N PRO A 740 24.21 -5.48 -5.50
CA PRO A 740 24.71 -6.66 -4.80
C PRO A 740 24.85 -7.87 -5.71
N LYS A 741 25.84 -8.73 -5.44
CA LYS A 741 26.19 -9.83 -6.36
C LYS A 741 25.36 -11.09 -6.13
N LEU A 742 24.81 -11.26 -4.93
CA LEU A 742 24.13 -12.48 -4.48
C LEU A 742 25.01 -13.72 -4.58
N ASN A 743 26.26 -13.60 -4.12
CA ASN A 743 27.19 -14.73 -4.03
C ASN A 743 27.21 -15.36 -2.62
N THR A 744 26.79 -14.63 -1.60
CA THR A 744 26.95 -15.01 -0.19
C THR A 744 25.64 -14.89 0.60
N THR A 745 25.62 -15.53 1.78
CA THR A 745 24.53 -15.38 2.75
C THR A 745 24.41 -13.94 3.26
N GLN A 746 25.50 -13.16 3.24
CA GLN A 746 25.49 -11.74 3.57
C GLN A 746 24.79 -10.91 2.48
N ASP A 747 25.14 -11.13 1.20
CA ASP A 747 24.44 -10.49 0.07
C ASP A 747 22.93 -10.73 0.17
N LEU A 748 22.52 -11.99 0.37
CA LEU A 748 21.11 -12.36 0.47
C LEU A 748 20.44 -11.70 1.69
N SER A 749 21.10 -11.71 2.85
CA SER A 749 20.54 -11.12 4.06
C SER A 749 20.36 -9.61 3.93
N GLU A 750 21.26 -8.91 3.26
CA GLU A 750 21.15 -7.48 3.00
C GLU A 750 20.05 -7.18 1.96
N ILE A 751 20.00 -7.93 0.85
CA ILE A 751 18.92 -7.81 -0.14
C ILE A 751 17.54 -7.95 0.51
N LEU A 752 17.35 -8.97 1.34
CA LEU A 752 16.06 -9.25 1.98
C LEU A 752 15.74 -8.23 3.09
N THR A 753 16.73 -7.78 3.87
CA THR A 753 16.54 -6.73 4.87
C THR A 753 16.12 -5.42 4.20
N ASN A 754 16.76 -5.03 3.09
CA ASN A 754 16.37 -3.86 2.29
C ASN A 754 14.91 -3.99 1.83
N MET A 755 14.52 -5.11 1.20
CA MET A 755 13.15 -5.32 0.71
C MET A 755 12.10 -5.26 1.82
N ILE A 756 12.31 -5.97 2.93
CA ILE A 756 11.35 -6.04 4.04
C ILE A 756 11.20 -4.67 4.71
N TRP A 757 12.28 -3.91 4.89
CA TRP A 757 12.21 -2.54 5.40
C TRP A 757 11.43 -1.60 4.48
N ILE A 758 11.70 -1.65 3.16
CA ILE A 758 11.01 -0.83 2.15
C ILE A 758 9.49 -1.09 2.19
N ALA A 759 9.10 -2.37 2.25
CA ALA A 759 7.71 -2.79 2.28
C ALA A 759 6.98 -2.42 3.60
N SER A 760 7.70 -2.42 4.73
CA SER A 760 7.14 -2.23 6.08
C SER A 760 7.47 -0.85 6.67
N GLY A 761 8.56 -0.73 7.44
CA GLY A 761 8.90 0.46 8.22
C GLY A 761 9.11 1.74 7.41
N GLN A 762 9.73 1.63 6.22
CA GLN A 762 9.95 2.77 5.34
C GLN A 762 8.63 3.33 4.79
N HIS A 763 7.76 2.43 4.30
CA HIS A 763 6.44 2.78 3.82
C HIS A 763 5.58 3.34 4.96
N ALA A 764 5.55 2.70 6.12
CA ALA A 764 4.76 3.14 7.27
C ALA A 764 5.12 4.58 7.71
N ALA A 765 6.42 4.89 7.82
CA ALA A 765 6.92 6.21 8.18
C ALA A 765 6.57 7.32 7.17
N LEU A 766 6.42 6.97 5.89
CA LEU A 766 6.09 7.93 4.81
C LEU A 766 4.59 8.01 4.51
N ASN A 767 3.81 6.97 4.84
CA ASN A 767 2.39 6.88 4.51
C ASN A 767 1.48 7.34 5.66
N PHE A 768 1.54 6.72 6.84
CA PHE A 768 0.49 6.92 7.87
C PHE A 768 0.56 8.30 8.55
N GLY A 769 1.59 9.09 8.28
CA GLY A 769 1.68 10.50 8.63
C GLY A 769 0.95 11.45 7.68
N GLN A 770 0.43 10.97 6.55
CA GLN A 770 -0.15 11.80 5.48
C GLN A 770 -1.28 12.69 5.99
N TYR A 771 -2.28 12.13 6.66
CA TYR A 771 -3.37 12.92 7.25
C TYR A 771 -2.98 13.56 8.59
N PRO A 772 -2.32 12.87 9.55
CA PRO A 772 -1.90 13.46 10.82
C PRO A 772 -1.07 14.76 10.72
N PHE A 773 -0.17 14.87 9.72
CA PHE A 773 0.65 16.06 9.49
C PHE A 773 0.25 16.87 8.24
N GLY A 774 -0.23 16.21 7.19
CA GLY A 774 -0.59 16.86 5.92
C GLY A 774 -2.02 17.38 5.82
N GLY A 775 -2.95 16.85 6.64
CA GLY A 775 -4.38 17.15 6.56
C GLY A 775 -4.78 18.58 6.92
N TYR A 776 -3.83 19.45 7.32
CA TYR A 776 -4.03 20.90 7.51
C TYR A 776 -3.20 21.70 6.52
N VAL A 777 -3.86 22.25 5.50
CA VAL A 777 -3.21 22.83 4.31
C VAL A 777 -2.16 23.92 4.62
N PRO A 778 -2.33 24.85 5.58
CA PRO A 778 -1.28 25.80 5.94
C PRO A 778 -0.01 25.20 6.55
N ASN A 779 -0.05 23.97 7.09
CA ASN A 779 1.15 23.26 7.57
C ASN A 779 1.93 22.63 6.42
N ARG A 780 1.23 22.07 5.42
CA ARG A 780 1.82 21.28 4.34
C ARG A 780 1.03 21.47 3.03
N PRO A 781 1.10 22.65 2.39
CA PRO A 781 0.40 22.88 1.12
C PRO A 781 0.99 21.99 0.03
N THR A 782 0.14 21.33 -0.76
CA THR A 782 0.57 20.40 -1.82
C THR A 782 0.93 21.10 -3.13
N LEU A 783 0.41 22.31 -3.35
CA LEU A 783 0.81 23.25 -4.40
C LEU A 783 0.66 24.69 -3.89
N LEU A 784 1.38 25.63 -4.50
CA LEU A 784 1.14 27.07 -4.39
C LEU A 784 0.63 27.60 -5.75
N ARG A 785 -0.14 28.69 -5.73
CA ARG A 785 -0.78 29.33 -6.90
C ARG A 785 -0.24 30.72 -7.24
N LYS A 786 0.60 31.30 -6.38
CA LYS A 786 1.32 32.56 -6.60
C LYS A 786 2.81 32.38 -6.28
N LEU A 787 3.63 33.29 -6.80
CA LEU A 787 5.01 33.52 -6.33
C LEU A 787 4.97 34.46 -5.12
N ILE A 788 6.12 34.71 -4.49
CA ILE A 788 6.23 35.75 -3.46
C ILE A 788 6.16 37.13 -4.15
N PRO A 789 5.36 38.09 -3.66
CA PRO A 789 5.27 39.41 -4.27
C PRO A 789 6.44 40.31 -3.83
N HIS A 790 7.08 40.95 -4.80
CA HIS A 790 8.15 41.95 -4.64
C HIS A 790 7.60 43.37 -4.92
N GLU A 791 8.32 44.43 -4.54
CA GLU A 791 7.77 45.81 -4.51
C GLU A 791 7.19 46.32 -5.84
N ASN A 792 7.70 45.81 -6.98
CA ASN A 792 7.25 46.17 -8.32
C ASN A 792 6.06 45.32 -8.83
N ASP A 793 5.62 44.29 -8.10
CA ASP A 793 4.55 43.39 -8.54
C ASP A 793 3.15 44.01 -8.32
N PRO A 794 2.19 43.82 -9.26
CA PRO A 794 0.81 44.30 -9.11
C PRO A 794 0.09 43.79 -7.85
N ASP A 795 0.50 42.64 -7.31
CA ASP A 795 -0.06 42.05 -6.09
C ASP A 795 0.55 42.62 -4.79
N TYR A 796 1.65 43.39 -4.84
CA TYR A 796 2.37 43.85 -3.65
C TYR A 796 1.54 44.82 -2.79
N GLU A 797 0.79 45.73 -3.40
CA GLU A 797 -0.16 46.60 -2.70
C GLU A 797 -1.27 45.80 -1.97
N MET A 798 -1.70 44.66 -2.52
CA MET A 798 -2.65 43.76 -1.85
C MET A 798 -1.96 43.01 -0.71
N PHE A 799 -0.70 42.60 -0.88
CA PHE A 799 0.11 41.99 0.17
C PHE A 799 0.34 42.93 1.36
N MET A 800 0.73 44.18 1.12
CA MET A 800 0.95 45.17 2.18
C MET A 800 -0.33 45.53 2.95
N ARG A 801 -1.49 45.57 2.27
CA ARG A 801 -2.79 45.86 2.89
C ARG A 801 -3.44 44.65 3.56
N ASN A 802 -3.22 43.44 3.03
CA ASN A 802 -3.79 42.20 3.53
C ASN A 802 -2.87 40.99 3.26
N PRO A 803 -1.81 40.80 4.07
CA PRO A 803 -0.85 39.72 3.86
C PRO A 803 -1.45 38.35 4.22
N GLN A 804 -2.47 38.31 5.09
CA GLN A 804 -3.21 37.09 5.40
C GLN A 804 -3.98 36.57 4.17
N TYR A 805 -4.72 37.43 3.48
CA TYR A 805 -5.42 37.06 2.24
C TYR A 805 -4.43 36.70 1.13
N SER A 806 -3.29 37.39 1.06
CA SER A 806 -2.24 37.09 0.07
C SER A 806 -1.61 35.71 0.31
N PHE A 807 -1.37 35.34 1.58
CA PHE A 807 -0.98 33.98 1.95
C PHE A 807 -2.06 32.95 1.59
N LEU A 808 -3.31 33.15 2.03
CA LEU A 808 -4.41 32.21 1.81
C LEU A 808 -4.80 32.06 0.33
N SER A 809 -4.67 33.11 -0.48
CA SER A 809 -4.89 33.07 -1.92
C SER A 809 -3.72 32.47 -2.71
N SER A 810 -2.57 32.26 -2.07
CA SER A 810 -1.43 31.51 -2.62
C SER A 810 -1.54 29.99 -2.35
N LEU A 811 -2.32 29.56 -1.35
CA LEU A 811 -2.60 28.14 -1.06
C LEU A 811 -3.51 27.50 -2.13
N PRO A 812 -3.66 26.15 -2.17
CA PRO A 812 -4.62 25.47 -3.05
C PRO A 812 -6.06 25.98 -2.87
N THR A 813 -6.91 25.83 -3.90
CA THR A 813 -8.34 26.15 -3.79
C THR A 813 -9.04 25.27 -2.76
N GLN A 814 -10.21 25.67 -2.27
CA GLN A 814 -10.98 24.85 -1.31
C GLN A 814 -11.35 23.48 -1.92
N LEU A 815 -11.62 23.44 -3.24
CA LEU A 815 -11.81 22.22 -4.02
C LEU A 815 -10.54 21.35 -4.06
N GLN A 816 -9.36 21.91 -4.35
CA GLN A 816 -8.09 21.18 -4.35
C GLN A 816 -7.76 20.62 -2.95
N ALA A 817 -7.90 21.45 -1.91
CA ALA A 817 -7.71 21.05 -0.51
C ALA A 817 -8.63 19.89 -0.11
N THR A 818 -9.92 19.96 -0.44
CA THR A 818 -10.91 18.91 -0.11
C THR A 818 -10.57 17.58 -0.80
N LYS A 819 -10.10 17.60 -2.06
CA LYS A 819 -9.62 16.40 -2.77
C LYS A 819 -8.39 15.78 -2.09
N VAL A 820 -7.40 16.60 -1.73
CA VAL A 820 -6.17 16.16 -1.05
C VAL A 820 -6.49 15.52 0.31
N MET A 821 -7.28 16.19 1.14
CA MET A 821 -7.63 15.71 2.47
C MET A 821 -8.35 14.35 2.42
N ALA A 822 -9.30 14.17 1.48
CA ALA A 822 -10.00 12.90 1.29
C ALA A 822 -9.07 11.74 0.90
N VAL A 823 -8.07 12.01 0.05
CA VAL A 823 -7.06 11.02 -0.32
C VAL A 823 -6.12 10.74 0.85
N GLN A 824 -5.55 11.76 1.49
CA GLN A 824 -4.64 11.59 2.63
C GLN A 824 -5.30 10.84 3.80
N GLU A 825 -6.55 11.17 4.13
CA GLU A 825 -7.37 10.46 5.13
C GLU A 825 -7.47 8.98 4.80
N THR A 826 -7.81 8.65 3.54
CA THR A 826 -7.94 7.26 3.12
C THR A 826 -6.60 6.54 3.10
N LEU A 827 -5.54 7.16 2.58
CA LEU A 827 -4.19 6.55 2.53
C LEU A 827 -3.60 6.34 3.94
N SER A 828 -3.99 7.18 4.92
CA SER A 828 -3.61 7.01 6.32
C SER A 828 -4.46 6.01 7.09
N THR A 829 -5.40 5.29 6.44
CA THR A 829 -6.35 4.38 7.09
C THR A 829 -5.86 2.93 7.09
N HIS A 830 -5.58 2.39 8.27
CA HIS A 830 -5.42 0.94 8.46
C HIS A 830 -6.77 0.23 8.31
N SER A 831 -6.82 -0.86 7.55
CA SER A 831 -8.07 -1.62 7.38
C SER A 831 -8.30 -2.62 8.52
N PRO A 832 -9.54 -3.12 8.72
CA PRO A 832 -9.83 -4.13 9.75
C PRO A 832 -9.21 -5.51 9.48
N ASP A 833 -8.68 -5.71 8.28
CA ASP A 833 -7.93 -6.88 7.82
C ASP A 833 -6.45 -6.55 7.53
N GLU A 834 -5.87 -5.56 8.22
CA GLU A 834 -4.45 -5.28 8.09
C GLU A 834 -3.57 -6.29 8.85
N GLU A 835 -2.41 -6.61 8.28
CA GLU A 835 -1.45 -7.57 8.87
C GLU A 835 -0.16 -6.83 9.24
N TYR A 836 0.13 -6.69 10.54
CA TYR A 836 1.28 -5.93 11.02
C TYR A 836 2.57 -6.76 11.10
N LEU A 837 3.70 -6.07 11.06
CA LEU A 837 5.04 -6.67 11.13
C LEU A 837 5.25 -7.48 12.42
N ILE A 838 4.63 -7.04 13.53
CA ILE A 838 4.66 -7.75 14.82
C ILE A 838 3.85 -9.06 14.81
N ASP A 839 2.84 -9.17 13.95
CA ASP A 839 1.98 -10.36 13.83
C ASP A 839 2.61 -11.47 12.97
N LEU A 840 3.80 -11.25 12.39
CA LEU A 840 4.47 -12.20 11.49
C LEU A 840 4.51 -13.64 12.03
N LYS A 841 4.73 -13.80 13.35
CA LYS A 841 4.70 -15.09 14.04
C LYS A 841 3.42 -15.88 13.79
N GLU A 842 2.25 -15.29 14.02
CA GLU A 842 0.95 -15.99 13.91
C GLU A 842 0.51 -16.19 12.45
N ASN A 843 1.00 -15.36 11.54
CA ASN A 843 0.82 -15.54 10.10
C ASN A 843 1.72 -16.67 9.57
N GLN A 844 3.02 -16.63 9.88
CA GLN A 844 4.04 -17.56 9.37
C GLN A 844 4.01 -18.95 10.03
N ARG A 845 3.49 -19.09 11.26
CA ARG A 845 3.28 -20.39 11.92
C ARG A 845 2.35 -21.34 11.15
N ARG A 846 1.63 -20.85 10.14
CA ARG A 846 0.82 -21.67 9.21
C ARG A 846 1.58 -22.14 7.97
N TRP A 847 2.74 -21.55 7.69
CA TRP A 847 3.56 -21.79 6.49
C TRP A 847 4.83 -22.60 6.78
N PHE A 848 5.26 -22.65 8.04
CA PHE A 848 6.40 -23.45 8.51
C PHE A 848 5.96 -24.49 9.53
N GLN A 849 6.40 -25.74 9.33
CA GLN A 849 6.37 -26.81 10.35
C GLN A 849 7.72 -26.92 11.10
N ASP A 850 8.67 -26.05 10.76
CA ASP A 850 10.01 -26.01 11.35
C ASP A 850 10.00 -25.18 12.63
N GLU A 851 10.22 -25.84 13.77
CA GLU A 851 10.16 -25.21 15.09
C GLU A 851 11.37 -24.28 15.38
N GLU A 852 12.50 -24.38 14.67
CA GLU A 852 13.58 -23.39 14.80
C GLU A 852 13.22 -22.11 14.04
N VAL A 853 12.64 -22.23 12.84
CA VAL A 853 12.12 -21.09 12.08
C VAL A 853 11.00 -20.37 12.85
N VAL A 854 10.10 -21.11 13.51
CA VAL A 854 9.05 -20.54 14.37
C VAL A 854 9.63 -19.83 15.61
N LYS A 855 10.78 -20.26 16.14
CA LYS A 855 11.50 -19.52 17.20
C LYS A 855 12.08 -18.20 16.69
N TYR A 856 12.62 -18.14 15.46
CA TYR A 856 13.13 -16.87 14.91
C TYR A 856 12.02 -15.83 14.77
N PHE A 857 10.86 -16.20 14.22
CA PHE A 857 9.70 -15.29 14.19
C PHE A 857 9.18 -14.94 15.59
N SER A 858 9.26 -15.86 16.57
CA SER A 858 8.88 -15.58 17.96
C SER A 858 9.79 -14.52 18.60
N LYS A 859 11.11 -14.69 18.47
CA LYS A 859 12.12 -13.74 18.95
C LYS A 859 11.97 -12.37 18.26
N PHE A 860 11.62 -12.35 16.98
CA PHE A 860 11.35 -11.11 16.26
C PHE A 860 10.10 -10.37 16.78
N THR A 861 9.00 -11.07 17.06
CA THR A 861 7.82 -10.47 17.72
C THR A 861 8.19 -9.92 19.11
N GLU A 862 8.98 -10.66 19.89
CA GLU A 862 9.46 -10.24 21.22
C GLU A 862 10.35 -8.98 21.14
N GLU A 863 11.30 -8.92 20.19
CA GLU A 863 12.10 -7.73 19.91
C GLU A 863 11.23 -6.52 19.51
N LEU A 864 10.20 -6.72 18.67
CA LEU A 864 9.28 -5.64 18.28
C LEU A 864 8.42 -5.13 19.45
N GLU A 865 7.99 -6.00 20.37
CA GLU A 865 7.31 -5.54 21.59
C GLU A 865 8.25 -4.71 22.48
N GLU A 866 9.53 -5.09 22.60
CA GLU A 866 10.52 -4.30 23.35
C GLU A 866 10.80 -2.95 22.66
N ILE A 867 10.83 -2.93 21.33
CA ILE A 867 10.99 -1.70 20.56
C ILE A 867 9.77 -0.78 20.74
N GLU A 868 8.54 -1.30 20.74
CA GLU A 868 7.36 -0.50 21.08
C GLU A 868 7.53 0.16 22.45
N LYS A 869 7.89 -0.62 23.48
CA LYS A 869 8.14 -0.13 24.86
C LYS A 869 9.27 0.93 24.89
N LYS A 870 10.33 0.77 24.08
CA LYS A 870 11.48 1.70 23.94
C LYS A 870 11.04 3.03 23.27
N ILE A 871 10.23 2.98 22.22
CA ILE A 871 9.65 4.15 21.53
C ILE A 871 8.67 4.89 22.44
N ASP A 872 7.80 4.14 23.14
CA ASP A 872 6.77 4.69 24.02
C ASP A 872 7.38 5.41 25.23
N ASN A 873 8.56 4.97 25.69
CA ASN A 873 9.36 5.67 26.70
C ASN A 873 10.09 6.91 26.13
N ARG A 874 10.64 6.85 24.90
CA ARG A 874 11.20 8.03 24.21
C ARG A 874 10.16 9.14 24.01
N ASN A 875 8.92 8.76 23.69
CA ASN A 875 7.78 9.70 23.58
C ASN A 875 7.32 10.30 24.93
N LYS A 876 7.94 9.91 26.06
CA LYS A 876 7.65 10.45 27.40
C LYS A 876 8.85 11.19 28.02
N ASP A 877 10.07 11.05 27.47
CA ASP A 877 11.25 11.76 27.98
C ASP A 877 11.29 13.22 27.50
N LYS A 878 11.17 14.14 28.45
CA LYS A 878 11.20 15.60 28.25
C LYS A 878 12.58 16.13 27.81
N LYS A 879 13.61 15.29 27.78
CA LYS A 879 14.91 15.59 27.14
C LYS A 879 14.83 15.50 25.62
N LEU A 880 13.96 14.65 25.08
CA LEU A 880 13.77 14.40 23.64
C LEU A 880 12.73 15.38 23.08
N LYS A 881 13.21 16.56 22.69
CA LYS A 881 12.38 17.73 22.32
C LYS A 881 11.87 17.68 20.89
N ASN A 882 12.42 16.83 20.02
CA ASN A 882 11.85 16.58 18.70
C ASN A 882 10.65 15.60 18.77
N ARG A 883 10.44 14.97 19.94
CA ARG A 883 9.35 14.04 20.25
C ARG A 883 8.31 14.59 21.23
N THR A 884 8.73 15.43 22.17
CA THR A 884 7.89 15.89 23.28
C THR A 884 7.86 17.42 23.39
N GLY A 885 6.69 17.99 23.66
CA GLY A 885 6.54 19.44 23.82
C GLY A 885 5.09 19.89 23.99
N ALA A 886 4.89 21.16 24.32
CA ALA A 886 3.56 21.73 24.46
C ALA A 886 2.82 21.76 23.11
N GLY A 887 1.67 21.09 23.07
CA GLY A 887 0.80 21.02 21.88
C GLY A 887 1.33 20.14 20.73
N MET A 888 2.45 19.44 20.91
CA MET A 888 3.06 18.60 19.87
C MET A 888 2.57 17.15 19.93
N PRO A 889 2.25 16.52 18.79
CA PRO A 889 2.01 15.08 18.74
C PRO A 889 3.32 14.30 19.02
N PRO A 890 3.26 13.17 19.74
CA PRO A 890 4.38 12.23 19.82
C PRO A 890 4.70 11.63 18.45
N TYR A 891 5.93 11.14 18.26
CA TYR A 891 6.30 10.42 17.04
C TYR A 891 5.97 8.94 17.21
N GLU A 892 4.87 8.49 16.61
CA GLU A 892 4.36 7.11 16.72
C GLU A 892 4.37 6.33 15.39
N LEU A 893 4.80 6.94 14.27
CA LEU A 893 4.78 6.34 12.92
C LEU A 893 5.62 5.05 12.75
N LEU A 894 6.49 4.75 13.72
CA LEU A 894 7.31 3.53 13.77
C LEU A 894 7.02 2.67 15.01
N ILE A 895 5.88 2.89 15.68
CA ILE A 895 5.36 1.93 16.65
C ILE A 895 4.74 0.74 15.87
N PRO A 896 5.13 -0.52 16.15
CA PRO A 896 4.65 -1.69 15.39
C PRO A 896 3.13 -1.90 15.39
N THR A 897 2.43 -1.72 16.52
CA THR A 897 0.99 -2.03 16.64
C THR A 897 0.06 -0.86 16.28
N SER A 898 -1.11 -1.16 15.71
CA SER A 898 -2.21 -0.19 15.56
C SER A 898 -3.60 -0.85 15.51
N PRO A 899 -4.66 -0.18 16.02
CA PRO A 899 -6.03 -0.49 15.64
C PRO A 899 -6.31 -0.02 14.19
N HIS A 900 -7.49 -0.37 13.66
CA HIS A 900 -7.96 0.12 12.35
C HIS A 900 -8.30 1.63 12.38
N GLY A 901 -8.29 2.28 11.22
CA GLY A 901 -8.60 3.71 11.07
C GLY A 901 -7.37 4.59 10.85
N VAL A 902 -7.53 5.91 10.96
CA VAL A 902 -6.44 6.90 10.86
C VAL A 902 -5.80 7.09 12.24
N THR A 903 -4.68 6.41 12.47
CA THR A 903 -4.06 6.31 13.81
C THR A 903 -2.74 7.09 13.91
N GLY A 904 -1.94 7.14 12.85
CA GLY A 904 -0.58 7.70 12.88
C GLY A 904 0.45 6.80 13.56
N ARG A 905 0.19 5.49 13.63
CA ARG A 905 1.05 4.43 14.18
C ARG A 905 0.74 3.09 13.53
N GLY A 906 1.58 2.08 13.72
CA GLY A 906 1.41 0.76 13.15
C GLY A 906 2.29 0.55 11.93
N ILE A 907 2.99 -0.57 11.89
CA ILE A 907 3.84 -0.97 10.76
C ILE A 907 3.21 -2.21 10.10
N PRO A 908 2.50 -2.07 8.97
CA PRO A 908 2.07 -3.21 8.16
C PRO A 908 3.27 -4.03 7.66
N ASN A 909 3.04 -5.27 7.26
CA ASN A 909 4.06 -6.06 6.56
C ASN A 909 4.43 -5.47 5.19
N SER A 910 3.47 -4.81 4.52
CA SER A 910 3.52 -4.54 3.08
C SER A 910 2.96 -3.16 2.70
N ILE A 911 3.14 -2.81 1.43
CA ILE A 911 2.58 -1.60 0.82
C ILE A 911 1.12 -1.89 0.47
N SER A 912 0.24 -1.78 1.47
CA SER A 912 -1.14 -2.30 1.43
C SER A 912 -2.22 -1.26 1.11
N ILE A 913 -1.87 0.01 0.91
CA ILE A 913 -2.77 1.19 0.88
C ILE A 913 -2.18 2.30 0.01
#